data_AF-A0A2T0BB97-F1
#
_entry.id   AF-A0A2T0BB97-F1
#
_cell.length_a   1.000
_cell.length_b   1.000
_cell.length_c   1.000
_cell.angle_alpha   90.00
_cell.angle_beta   90.00
_cell.angle_gamma   90.00
#
_symmetry.space_group_name_H-M   'P 1'
#
loop_
_entity.id
_entity.type
_entity.pdbx_description
1 polymer ?
#
loop_
_entity_poly.entity_id
_entity_poly.type
_entity_poly.pdbx_seq_one_letter_code
_entity_poly.pdbx_strand_id
1 'polypeptide(L)'
;MRDRDFITNFEIFSTIIVTVIGVGIFSLPRELVSTAGTDGWFVTIMAGVGTYFLLYMAYKTIKSNGYNKLSIILENNFGKILGGILAVIFVVYNVFAISIGMRIFVEVIKMYLLEKTPTEFLIVVTIFSGIYLVRSKLENLIKFNEVSFWIMFISLGMILIFTLNKADFSNILPAFSNTPYTYLVSLKSAVYSFAGIEIIYLIGPFIKNKSYINRTALKSILFITIFYVIVVVFSLAIFSKKQTEILLWPTITMIDSININGAFIERWEGIVMAMWVMFYFTTFSNIYYLSSDIIKDVFRLGDINLSSALIAPFIYVIALYPQNIAEIYDIGNKFIPPLFIYSLIVLPIFILLFGKVRNTGSRGKAIFLLLICIVLTGCWDKVEIDRVHLVSIIGVDAGADIGKKKEVMDIKPTDPLTSVDLKKFHVTFGIPDLSKLEPGKGGILQDKYINVDGYSIQDAVSGAIAKSSRSMRFSHTKILVLGENLMKYPESVKEVIDYLQREPSLNRNMYIVMSDGDAEKYIKFNTPAEMSVENYILGMVESDLKNSTVIPVTLNDFLVQMSENGNSIVPRIVMDKDDKNIKVSGTFAIKSFAQKGVLNSEQTSDIELLKGILRGGKKVIYLDEHPVDIRIDNVDRKIKMVQRNGKLVFNVDLYIEGQIKNYYTDNEALSVNKLNQIQHDFNESIGKECRNVVKYTQKDLQVDPVGFGEYVEKYHPDVWKQVKNNWDGTYKNAVININVNTNIRRIGATK
;
A
#
# COMPACT_ATOMS: atom_id res chain seq x y z
N MET A 1 9.28 36.11 -31.41
CA MET A 1 8.30 37.19 -31.72
C MET A 1 7.27 36.76 -32.75
N ARG A 2 7.62 35.81 -33.64
CA ARG A 2 6.71 34.67 -33.85
C ARG A 2 6.57 33.88 -32.53
N ASP A 3 5.51 33.08 -32.43
CA ASP A 3 5.26 32.08 -31.37
C ASP A 3 5.11 32.64 -29.95
N ARG A 4 4.05 33.43 -29.73
CA ARG A 4 3.52 33.76 -28.38
C ARG A 4 2.36 32.85 -27.94
N ASP A 5 1.78 32.04 -28.83
CA ASP A 5 0.46 31.41 -28.62
C ASP A 5 0.40 30.02 -29.29
N PHE A 6 1.10 29.05 -28.71
CA PHE A 6 1.22 27.68 -29.25
C PHE A 6 0.49 26.61 -28.43
N ILE A 7 0.45 26.73 -27.09
CA ILE A 7 -0.05 25.66 -26.19
C ILE A 7 -1.57 25.47 -26.37
N THR A 8 -1.98 24.23 -26.63
CA THR A 8 -3.36 23.78 -26.85
C THR A 8 -4.09 23.39 -25.57
N ASN A 9 -5.39 23.08 -25.69
CA ASN A 9 -6.22 22.69 -24.53
C ASN A 9 -5.77 21.39 -23.85
N PHE A 10 -5.26 20.39 -24.59
CA PHE A 10 -4.81 19.14 -23.97
C PHE A 10 -3.44 19.31 -23.29
N GLU A 11 -2.55 20.09 -23.89
CA GLU A 11 -1.22 20.39 -23.35
C GLU A 11 -1.23 21.18 -22.03
N ILE A 12 -2.24 22.05 -21.83
CA ILE A 12 -2.50 22.69 -20.52
C ILE A 12 -2.91 21.63 -19.50
N PHE A 13 -3.84 20.75 -19.89
CA PHE A 13 -4.43 19.74 -19.03
C PHE A 13 -3.38 18.73 -18.57
N SER A 14 -2.63 18.13 -19.50
CA SER A 14 -1.53 17.22 -19.18
C SER A 14 -0.47 17.90 -18.31
N THR A 15 -0.01 19.10 -18.67
CA THR A 15 1.03 19.82 -17.91
C THR A 15 0.61 20.14 -16.48
N ILE A 16 -0.61 20.62 -16.22
CA ILE A 16 -1.07 20.86 -14.85
C ILE A 16 -1.11 19.55 -14.06
N ILE A 17 -1.64 18.48 -14.67
CA ILE A 17 -1.80 17.17 -14.01
C ILE A 17 -0.43 16.56 -13.65
N VAL A 18 0.51 16.49 -14.59
CA VAL A 18 1.84 15.88 -14.33
C VAL A 18 2.79 16.78 -13.52
N THR A 19 2.44 18.06 -13.30
CA THR A 19 3.20 18.94 -12.38
C THR A 19 2.68 18.89 -10.95
N VAL A 20 1.40 18.55 -10.75
CA VAL A 20 0.80 18.41 -9.42
C VAL A 20 0.95 17.00 -8.86
N ILE A 21 0.77 15.98 -9.70
CA ILE A 21 0.82 14.57 -9.29
C ILE A 21 2.28 14.08 -9.28
N GLY A 22 3.02 14.58 -8.29
CA GLY A 22 4.37 14.15 -7.94
C GLY A 22 4.41 13.20 -6.73
N VAL A 23 5.57 13.10 -6.08
CA VAL A 23 5.83 12.16 -4.95
C VAL A 23 4.85 12.26 -3.78
N GLY A 24 4.16 13.40 -3.61
CA GLY A 24 3.13 13.56 -2.57
C GLY A 24 2.00 12.53 -2.66
N ILE A 25 1.73 11.97 -3.84
CA ILE A 25 0.73 10.89 -4.00
C ILE A 25 1.08 9.63 -3.21
N PHE A 26 2.36 9.43 -2.86
CA PHE A 26 2.82 8.24 -2.16
C PHE A 26 2.46 8.27 -0.66
N SER A 27 2.58 9.43 -0.01
CA SER A 27 2.17 9.62 1.40
C SER A 27 0.74 10.16 1.58
N LEU A 28 0.09 10.67 0.54
CA LEU A 28 -1.25 11.27 0.59
C LEU A 28 -2.30 10.47 1.40
N PRO A 29 -2.46 9.13 1.24
CA PRO A 29 -3.44 8.39 2.02
C PRO A 29 -3.12 8.43 3.52
N ARG A 30 -1.83 8.34 3.90
CA ARG A 30 -1.40 8.40 5.29
C ARG A 30 -1.71 9.76 5.92
N GLU A 31 -1.40 10.85 5.22
CA GLU A 31 -1.60 12.22 5.71
C GLU A 31 -3.08 12.57 5.92
N LEU A 32 -3.95 12.04 5.06
CA LEU A 32 -5.40 12.22 5.16
C LEU A 32 -6.01 11.29 6.22
N VAL A 33 -5.62 10.02 6.26
CA VAL A 33 -6.21 9.05 7.19
C VAL A 33 -5.73 9.29 8.63
N SER A 34 -4.48 9.72 8.85
CA SER A 34 -4.00 10.11 10.19
C SER A 34 -4.67 11.35 10.79
N THR A 35 -5.39 12.14 9.98
CA THR A 35 -6.09 13.35 10.44
C THR A 35 -7.61 13.26 10.35
N ALA A 36 -8.17 12.58 9.34
CA ALA A 36 -9.61 12.40 9.11
C ALA A 36 -10.07 10.94 9.08
N GLY A 37 -9.18 9.96 9.28
CA GLY A 37 -9.52 8.54 9.23
C GLY A 37 -10.11 8.11 7.88
N THR A 38 -11.18 7.33 7.95
CA THR A 38 -11.99 6.88 6.81
C THR A 38 -12.51 8.01 5.93
N ASP A 39 -12.65 9.23 6.45
CA ASP A 39 -13.17 10.39 5.72
C ASP A 39 -12.11 11.13 4.88
N GLY A 40 -10.87 10.61 4.82
CA GLY A 40 -9.78 11.21 4.05
C GLY A 40 -10.14 11.50 2.59
N TRP A 41 -10.91 10.62 1.94
CA TRP A 41 -11.38 10.82 0.55
C TRP A 41 -12.31 12.04 0.42
N PHE A 42 -13.13 12.33 1.43
CA PHE A 42 -14.02 13.49 1.43
C PHE A 42 -13.22 14.78 1.64
N VAL A 43 -12.18 14.74 2.48
CA VAL A 43 -11.22 15.84 2.62
C VAL A 43 -10.50 16.13 1.30
N THR A 44 -10.12 15.10 0.52
CA THR A 44 -9.57 15.28 -0.84
C THR A 44 -10.51 16.07 -1.75
N ILE A 45 -11.82 15.80 -1.71
CA ILE A 45 -12.81 16.52 -2.53
C ILE A 45 -12.88 17.99 -2.11
N MET A 46 -12.92 18.28 -0.80
CA MET A 46 -12.90 19.66 -0.29
C MET A 46 -11.60 20.39 -0.65
N ALA A 47 -10.46 19.70 -0.60
CA ALA A 47 -9.16 20.23 -1.01
C ALA A 47 -9.10 20.55 -2.51
N GLY A 48 -9.67 19.69 -3.36
CA GLY A 48 -9.81 19.94 -4.80
C GLY A 48 -10.65 21.20 -5.09
N VAL A 49 -11.76 21.38 -4.39
CA VAL A 49 -12.61 22.58 -4.49
C VAL A 49 -11.84 23.84 -4.06
N GLY A 50 -11.14 23.81 -2.91
CA GLY A 50 -10.31 24.91 -2.45
C GLY A 50 -9.18 25.25 -3.43
N THR A 51 -8.49 24.24 -3.94
CA THR A 51 -7.41 24.35 -4.93
C THR A 51 -7.88 24.98 -6.23
N TYR A 52 -9.09 24.67 -6.71
CA TYR A 52 -9.66 25.33 -7.89
C TYR A 52 -9.81 26.85 -7.67
N PHE A 53 -10.19 27.32 -6.48
CA PHE A 53 -10.24 28.76 -6.19
C PHE A 53 -8.85 29.41 -6.18
N LEU A 54 -7.82 28.72 -5.67
CA LEU A 54 -6.42 29.20 -5.74
C LEU A 54 -5.95 29.32 -7.20
N LEU A 55 -6.17 28.28 -8.02
CA LEU A 55 -5.81 28.28 -9.44
C LEU A 55 -6.64 29.30 -10.24
N TYR A 56 -7.90 29.51 -9.91
CA TYR A 56 -8.74 30.58 -10.47
C TYR A 56 -8.18 31.98 -10.15
N MET A 57 -7.68 32.17 -8.92
CA MET A 57 -7.05 33.43 -8.50
C MET A 57 -5.73 33.68 -9.23
N ALA A 58 -4.91 32.65 -9.43
CA ALA A 58 -3.70 32.73 -10.27
C ALA A 58 -4.06 33.04 -11.74
N TYR A 59 -5.05 32.38 -12.32
CA TYR A 59 -5.60 32.71 -13.65
C TYR A 59 -6.07 34.16 -13.75
N LYS A 60 -6.84 34.65 -12.76
CA LYS A 60 -7.33 36.03 -12.71
C LYS A 60 -6.18 37.04 -12.68
N THR A 61 -5.12 36.72 -11.92
CA THR A 61 -3.89 37.52 -11.81
C THR A 61 -3.14 37.61 -13.15
N ILE A 62 -3.02 36.50 -13.88
CA ILE A 62 -2.41 36.45 -15.21
C ILE A 62 -3.27 37.25 -16.22
N LYS A 63 -4.60 37.07 -16.17
CA LYS A 63 -5.55 37.74 -17.07
C LYS A 63 -5.60 39.26 -16.88
N SER A 64 -5.64 39.76 -15.64
CA SER A 64 -5.66 41.21 -15.36
C SER A 64 -4.40 41.92 -15.84
N ASN A 65 -3.29 41.20 -15.90
CA ASN A 65 -1.99 41.70 -16.38
C ASN A 65 -1.69 41.33 -17.85
N GLY A 66 -2.72 41.08 -18.67
CA GLY A 66 -2.58 40.90 -20.11
C GLY A 66 -1.87 39.62 -20.55
N TYR A 67 -1.93 38.57 -19.72
CA TYR A 67 -1.24 37.28 -19.95
C TYR A 67 0.29 37.40 -20.09
N ASN A 68 0.91 38.33 -19.36
CA ASN A 68 2.37 38.38 -19.22
C ASN A 68 2.87 37.31 -18.22
N LYS A 69 4.17 37.00 -18.28
CA LYS A 69 4.85 36.12 -17.30
C LYS A 69 4.81 36.72 -15.89
N LEU A 70 4.89 35.87 -14.85
CA LEU A 70 4.96 36.31 -13.45
C LEU A 70 6.11 37.31 -13.18
N SER A 71 7.29 37.10 -13.76
CA SER A 71 8.43 38.04 -13.71
C SER A 71 8.05 39.46 -14.14
N ILE A 72 7.42 39.57 -15.32
CA ILE A 72 6.98 40.83 -15.93
C ILE A 72 5.78 41.41 -15.17
N ILE A 73 4.86 40.57 -14.66
CA ILE A 73 3.76 41.00 -13.80
C ILE A 73 4.31 41.70 -12.54
N LEU A 74 5.34 41.14 -11.91
CA LEU A 74 5.91 41.71 -10.69
C LEU A 74 6.73 42.98 -10.95
N GLU A 75 7.55 43.00 -12.02
CA GLU A 75 8.29 44.22 -12.41
C GLU A 75 7.35 45.37 -12.82
N ASN A 76 6.25 45.09 -13.51
CA ASN A 76 5.28 46.11 -13.93
C ASN A 76 4.50 46.74 -12.75
N ASN A 77 4.06 45.91 -11.79
CA ASN A 77 3.18 46.37 -10.71
C ASN A 77 3.93 46.95 -9.50
N PHE A 78 5.13 46.43 -9.20
CA PHE A 78 5.90 46.81 -8.01
C PHE A 78 7.27 47.43 -8.31
N GLY A 79 7.59 47.62 -9.60
CA GLY A 79 8.90 48.07 -10.05
C GLY A 79 9.99 46.99 -9.92
N LYS A 80 11.12 47.23 -10.58
CA LYS A 80 12.22 46.25 -10.71
C LYS A 80 12.71 45.67 -9.37
N ILE A 81 12.85 46.49 -8.33
CA ILE A 81 13.46 46.06 -7.06
C ILE A 81 12.49 45.20 -6.25
N LEU A 82 11.33 45.74 -5.86
CA LEU A 82 10.36 45.01 -5.04
C LEU A 82 9.73 43.84 -5.81
N GLY A 83 9.44 44.01 -7.11
CA GLY A 83 8.98 42.93 -7.98
C GLY A 83 10.02 41.81 -8.11
N GLY A 84 11.32 42.16 -8.19
CA GLY A 84 12.42 41.19 -8.19
C GLY A 84 12.53 40.42 -6.88
N ILE A 85 12.39 41.09 -5.72
CA ILE A 85 12.40 40.44 -4.40
C ILE A 85 11.23 39.45 -4.28
N LEU A 86 10.01 39.87 -4.61
CA LEU A 86 8.82 39.01 -4.56
C LEU A 86 8.96 37.78 -5.48
N ALA A 87 9.56 37.97 -6.66
CA ALA A 87 9.84 36.90 -7.61
C ALA A 87 10.91 35.92 -7.08
N VAL A 88 11.96 36.41 -6.40
CA VAL A 88 12.98 35.55 -5.79
C VAL A 88 12.42 34.74 -4.63
N ILE A 89 11.56 35.32 -3.77
CA ILE A 89 10.90 34.56 -2.68
C ILE A 89 10.04 33.42 -3.25
N PHE A 90 9.31 33.67 -4.35
CA PHE A 90 8.54 32.65 -5.06
C PHE A 90 9.43 31.54 -5.65
N VAL A 91 10.63 31.88 -6.14
CA VAL A 91 11.61 30.89 -6.58
C VAL A 91 12.21 30.10 -5.41
N VAL A 92 12.51 30.74 -4.28
CA VAL A 92 13.01 30.04 -3.07
C VAL A 92 12.04 28.97 -2.61
N TYR A 93 10.73 29.28 -2.60
CA TYR A 93 9.67 28.29 -2.37
C TYR A 93 9.74 27.12 -3.36
N ASN A 94 9.70 27.40 -4.68
CA ASN A 94 9.71 26.37 -5.71
C ASN A 94 10.95 25.46 -5.61
N VAL A 95 12.13 26.07 -5.42
CA VAL A 95 13.41 25.36 -5.28
C VAL A 95 13.42 24.49 -4.03
N PHE A 96 12.93 25.01 -2.90
CA PHE A 96 12.84 24.23 -1.66
C PHE A 96 11.88 23.04 -1.82
N ALA A 97 10.67 23.27 -2.36
CA ALA A 97 9.67 22.23 -2.57
C ALA A 97 10.18 21.09 -3.48
N ILE A 98 10.80 21.41 -4.62
CA ILE A 98 11.36 20.36 -5.48
C ILE A 98 12.59 19.67 -4.88
N SER A 99 13.33 20.31 -3.97
CA SER A 99 14.48 19.71 -3.29
C SER A 99 14.07 18.73 -2.20
N ILE A 100 13.04 19.04 -1.41
CA ILE A 100 12.41 18.08 -0.50
C ILE A 100 11.80 16.92 -1.31
N GLY A 101 11.11 17.22 -2.42
CA GLY A 101 10.62 16.20 -3.35
C GLY A 101 11.73 15.32 -3.95
N MET A 102 12.89 15.89 -4.29
CA MET A 102 14.08 15.16 -4.77
C MET A 102 14.56 14.17 -3.71
N ARG A 103 14.64 14.62 -2.45
CA ARG A 103 15.14 13.80 -1.35
C ARG A 103 14.18 12.64 -1.02
N ILE A 104 12.87 12.86 -1.08
CA ILE A 104 11.85 11.78 -1.00
C ILE A 104 12.01 10.81 -2.18
N PHE A 105 12.08 11.32 -3.41
CA PHE A 105 12.21 10.53 -4.63
C PHE A 105 13.45 9.62 -4.61
N VAL A 106 14.58 10.14 -4.17
CA VAL A 106 15.84 9.38 -4.08
C VAL A 106 15.81 8.35 -2.95
N GLU A 107 15.18 8.64 -1.81
CA GLU A 107 14.98 7.62 -0.76
C GLU A 107 14.04 6.50 -1.23
N VAL A 108 12.96 6.81 -1.95
CA VAL A 108 12.10 5.78 -2.58
C VAL A 108 12.91 4.93 -3.58
N ILE A 109 13.66 5.55 -4.49
CA ILE A 109 14.49 4.80 -5.45
C ILE A 109 15.51 3.90 -4.73
N LYS A 110 16.19 4.39 -3.69
CA LYS A 110 17.16 3.58 -2.95
C LYS A 110 16.50 2.49 -2.11
N MET A 111 15.29 2.71 -1.60
CA MET A 111 14.60 1.74 -0.74
C MET A 111 14.11 0.50 -1.52
N TYR A 112 13.79 0.66 -2.81
CA TYR A 112 13.15 -0.40 -3.60
C TYR A 112 13.88 -0.80 -4.90
N LEU A 113 14.71 0.07 -5.50
CA LEU A 113 15.27 -0.15 -6.86
C LEU A 113 16.81 -0.11 -6.94
N LEU A 114 17.46 0.88 -6.32
CA LEU A 114 18.89 1.19 -6.47
C LEU A 114 19.58 1.37 -5.11
N GLU A 115 19.52 0.34 -4.28
CA GLU A 115 19.99 0.33 -2.88
C GLU A 115 21.46 0.72 -2.71
N LYS A 116 22.34 0.32 -3.63
CA LYS A 116 23.79 0.53 -3.50
C LYS A 116 24.27 1.80 -4.19
N THR A 117 23.42 2.44 -4.99
CA THR A 117 23.73 3.71 -5.64
C THR A 117 23.72 4.86 -4.63
N PRO A 118 24.79 5.70 -4.55
CA PRO A 118 24.85 6.83 -3.64
C PRO A 118 23.72 7.84 -3.88
N THR A 119 23.22 8.44 -2.78
CA THR A 119 22.17 9.47 -2.78
C THR A 119 22.55 10.64 -3.69
N GLU A 120 23.81 11.07 -3.57
CA GLU A 120 24.44 12.18 -4.29
C GLU A 120 24.37 11.96 -5.80
N PHE A 121 24.66 10.74 -6.26
CA PHE A 121 24.66 10.38 -7.68
C PHE A 121 23.25 10.46 -8.27
N LEU A 122 22.24 9.93 -7.56
CA LEU A 122 20.84 9.97 -8.01
C LEU A 122 20.31 11.41 -8.09
N ILE A 123 20.63 12.26 -7.11
CA ILE A 123 20.32 13.70 -7.16
C ILE A 123 21.01 14.35 -8.37
N VAL A 124 22.32 14.12 -8.57
CA VAL A 124 23.11 14.72 -9.65
C VAL A 124 22.60 14.31 -11.05
N VAL A 125 22.32 13.02 -11.26
CA VAL A 125 21.78 12.51 -12.53
C VAL A 125 20.40 13.14 -12.81
N THR A 126 19.55 13.25 -11.79
CA THR A 126 18.21 13.84 -11.94
C THR A 126 18.30 15.34 -12.24
N ILE A 127 19.18 16.08 -11.55
CA ILE A 127 19.47 17.50 -11.83
C ILE A 127 20.01 17.69 -13.26
N PHE A 128 20.98 16.90 -13.71
CA PHE A 128 21.50 17.02 -15.08
C PHE A 128 20.45 16.68 -16.15
N SER A 129 19.60 15.70 -15.89
CA SER A 129 18.47 15.34 -16.76
C SER A 129 17.43 16.47 -16.84
N GLY A 130 17.14 17.12 -15.70
CA GLY A 130 16.30 18.31 -15.64
C GLY A 130 16.93 19.51 -16.35
N ILE A 131 18.24 19.73 -16.19
CA ILE A 131 18.99 20.77 -16.92
C ILE A 131 18.85 20.54 -18.42
N TYR A 132 19.10 19.32 -18.92
CA TYR A 132 18.97 18.99 -20.34
C TYR A 132 17.59 19.38 -20.90
N LEU A 133 16.51 19.04 -20.18
CA LEU A 133 15.15 19.38 -20.58
C LEU A 133 14.84 20.89 -20.46
N VAL A 134 15.31 21.57 -19.41
CA VAL A 134 15.12 23.02 -19.19
C VAL A 134 15.92 23.89 -20.17
N ARG A 135 17.04 23.38 -20.70
CA ARG A 135 17.81 24.04 -21.78
C ARG A 135 17.13 23.94 -23.16
N SER A 136 16.11 23.09 -23.31
CA SER A 136 15.30 23.00 -24.52
C SER A 136 14.23 24.09 -24.59
N LYS A 137 13.48 24.17 -25.70
CA LYS A 137 12.33 25.09 -25.78
C LYS A 137 11.21 24.63 -24.84
N LEU A 138 10.43 25.58 -24.30
CA LEU A 138 9.19 25.28 -23.57
C LEU A 138 8.26 24.32 -24.33
N GLU A 139 8.19 24.44 -25.66
CA GLU A 139 7.49 23.52 -26.57
C GLU A 139 7.85 22.04 -26.33
N ASN A 140 9.12 21.73 -26.13
CA ASN A 140 9.61 20.36 -25.90
C ASN A 140 9.22 19.86 -24.50
N LEU A 141 9.28 20.71 -23.47
CA LEU A 141 8.79 20.38 -22.11
C LEU A 141 7.29 20.07 -22.13
N ILE A 142 6.50 20.87 -22.86
CA ILE A 142 5.06 20.65 -23.01
C ILE A 142 4.76 19.33 -23.74
N LYS A 143 5.51 18.98 -24.80
CA LYS A 143 5.38 17.66 -25.44
C LYS A 143 5.86 16.50 -24.57
N PHE A 144 6.90 16.70 -23.76
CA PHE A 144 7.32 15.73 -22.77
C PHE A 144 6.22 15.45 -21.74
N ASN A 145 5.52 16.49 -21.24
CA ASN A 145 4.37 16.33 -20.35
C ASN A 145 3.20 15.59 -21.00
N GLU A 146 2.93 15.84 -22.28
CA GLU A 146 1.87 15.16 -23.04
C GLU A 146 2.12 13.65 -23.15
N VAL A 147 3.36 13.24 -23.44
CA VAL A 147 3.75 11.82 -23.47
C VAL A 147 3.75 11.21 -22.07
N SER A 148 4.30 11.93 -21.08
CA SER A 148 4.39 11.48 -19.69
C SER A 148 3.01 11.19 -19.09
N PHE A 149 2.02 12.05 -19.36
CA PHE A 149 0.64 11.86 -18.92
C PHE A 149 0.09 10.49 -19.32
N TRP A 150 0.24 10.10 -20.60
CA TRP A 150 -0.27 8.81 -21.06
C TRP A 150 0.48 7.63 -20.43
N ILE A 151 1.80 7.71 -20.29
CA ILE A 151 2.60 6.69 -19.61
C ILE A 151 2.14 6.53 -18.15
N MET A 152 1.97 7.63 -17.42
CA MET A 152 1.58 7.64 -16.01
C MET A 152 0.17 7.10 -15.76
N PHE A 153 -0.84 7.51 -16.55
CA PHE A 153 -2.23 7.18 -16.26
C PHE A 153 -2.75 5.91 -16.95
N ILE A 154 -2.17 5.48 -18.08
CA ILE A 154 -2.50 4.15 -18.65
C ILE A 154 -1.94 3.05 -17.74
N SER A 155 -0.68 3.17 -17.30
CA SER A 155 -0.06 2.19 -16.41
C SER A 155 -0.79 2.08 -15.07
N LEU A 156 -1.02 3.21 -14.41
CA LEU A 156 -1.71 3.24 -13.11
C LEU A 156 -3.18 2.83 -13.22
N GLY A 157 -3.83 3.04 -14.38
CA GLY A 157 -5.14 2.47 -14.67
C GLY A 157 -5.15 0.95 -14.69
N MET A 158 -4.18 0.31 -15.36
CA MET A 158 -4.04 -1.16 -15.35
C MET A 158 -3.74 -1.72 -13.95
N ILE A 159 -2.86 -1.05 -13.21
CA ILE A 159 -2.49 -1.38 -11.83
C ILE A 159 -3.73 -1.38 -10.93
N LEU A 160 -4.52 -0.30 -10.93
CA LEU A 160 -5.74 -0.19 -10.13
C LEU A 160 -6.79 -1.24 -10.50
N ILE A 161 -6.88 -1.64 -11.77
CA ILE A 161 -7.76 -2.74 -12.20
C ILE A 161 -7.35 -4.07 -11.56
N PHE A 162 -6.05 -4.38 -11.45
CA PHE A 162 -5.60 -5.58 -10.75
C PHE A 162 -5.81 -5.49 -9.23
N THR A 163 -5.73 -4.29 -8.63
CA THR A 163 -6.00 -4.08 -7.20
C THR A 163 -7.45 -4.38 -6.81
N LEU A 164 -8.43 -4.23 -7.73
CA LEU A 164 -9.85 -4.49 -7.46
C LEU A 164 -10.13 -5.88 -6.88
N ASN A 165 -9.36 -6.90 -7.29
CA ASN A 165 -9.55 -8.28 -6.84
C ASN A 165 -9.26 -8.51 -5.34
N LYS A 166 -8.64 -7.54 -4.65
CA LYS A 166 -8.29 -7.60 -3.22
C LYS A 166 -8.96 -6.51 -2.37
N ALA A 167 -9.67 -5.56 -2.97
CA ALA A 167 -10.13 -4.35 -2.31
C ALA A 167 -11.44 -4.56 -1.54
N ASP A 168 -11.38 -4.56 -0.20
CA ASP A 168 -12.60 -4.50 0.63
C ASP A 168 -13.02 -3.05 0.87
N PHE A 169 -13.97 -2.59 0.05
CA PHE A 169 -14.55 -1.25 0.16
C PHE A 169 -15.33 -1.01 1.47
N SER A 170 -15.61 -2.03 2.29
CA SER A 170 -16.19 -1.84 3.63
C SER A 170 -15.21 -1.17 4.60
N ASN A 171 -13.90 -1.21 4.33
CA ASN A 171 -12.85 -0.51 5.08
C ASN A 171 -12.90 1.03 4.99
N ILE A 172 -13.81 1.57 4.17
CA ILE A 172 -14.09 3.01 4.05
C ILE A 172 -15.19 3.42 5.06
N LEU A 173 -15.84 2.46 5.73
CA LEU A 173 -16.80 2.69 6.79
C LEU A 173 -16.12 2.71 8.18
N PRO A 174 -16.59 3.51 9.15
CA PRO A 174 -17.74 4.40 9.07
C PRO A 174 -17.40 5.71 8.34
N ALA A 175 -18.22 6.09 7.35
CA ALA A 175 -18.11 7.35 6.62
C ALA A 175 -18.85 8.49 7.34
N PHE A 176 -18.33 9.72 7.19
CA PHE A 176 -18.77 10.95 7.85
C PHE A 176 -18.78 10.86 9.38
N SER A 177 -17.80 10.17 9.95
CA SER A 177 -17.72 9.87 11.39
C SER A 177 -17.03 10.96 12.22
N ASN A 178 -16.39 11.93 11.55
CA ASN A 178 -15.60 13.00 12.18
C ASN A 178 -16.36 14.33 12.36
N THR A 179 -15.77 15.23 13.15
CA THR A 179 -16.34 16.57 13.38
C THR A 179 -16.01 17.55 12.24
N PRO A 180 -16.82 18.61 12.01
CA PRO A 180 -16.50 19.67 11.06
C PRO A 180 -15.15 20.36 11.32
N TYR A 181 -14.71 20.45 12.59
CA TYR A 181 -13.40 20.98 12.94
C TYR A 181 -12.27 20.07 12.45
N THR A 182 -12.42 18.75 12.59
CA THR A 182 -11.47 17.76 12.06
C THR A 182 -11.24 17.97 10.57
N TYR A 183 -12.30 18.10 9.78
CA TYR A 183 -12.19 18.35 8.34
C TYR A 183 -11.46 19.66 8.02
N LEU A 184 -11.68 20.74 8.77
CA LEU A 184 -11.00 22.02 8.57
C LEU A 184 -9.51 21.99 8.96
N VAL A 185 -9.10 21.10 9.85
CA VAL A 185 -7.69 20.84 10.15
C VAL A 185 -7.06 20.03 9.02
N SER A 186 -7.67 18.90 8.64
CA SER A 186 -7.20 18.01 7.56
C SER A 186 -7.15 18.69 6.18
N LEU A 187 -8.03 19.67 5.92
CA LEU A 187 -8.03 20.45 4.69
C LEU A 187 -6.70 21.18 4.44
N LYS A 188 -5.94 21.50 5.49
CA LYS A 188 -4.66 22.22 5.38
C LYS A 188 -3.59 21.35 4.72
N SER A 189 -3.37 20.13 5.22
CA SER A 189 -2.43 19.17 4.59
C SER A 189 -2.91 18.77 3.20
N ALA A 190 -4.21 18.45 3.08
CA ALA A 190 -4.82 18.01 1.82
C ALA A 190 -4.66 19.02 0.66
N VAL A 191 -4.63 20.33 0.93
CA VAL A 191 -4.40 21.35 -0.10
C VAL A 191 -2.93 21.46 -0.51
N TYR A 192 -1.97 21.19 0.39
CA TYR A 192 -0.55 21.15 0.03
C TYR A 192 -0.22 20.00 -0.92
N SER A 193 -1.00 18.91 -0.87
CA SER A 193 -0.92 17.80 -1.84
C SER A 193 -1.27 18.21 -3.28
N PHE A 194 -1.82 19.40 -3.50
CA PHE A 194 -2.05 20.00 -4.83
C PHE A 194 -0.98 21.06 -5.21
N ALA A 195 0.15 21.15 -4.50
CA ALA A 195 1.29 21.99 -4.91
C ALA A 195 1.73 21.65 -6.35
N GLY A 196 2.14 22.67 -7.11
CA GLY A 196 2.48 22.55 -8.53
C GLY A 196 1.48 23.23 -9.46
N ILE A 197 0.28 23.63 -8.96
CA ILE A 197 -0.68 24.45 -9.73
C ILE A 197 -0.11 25.82 -10.15
N GLU A 198 0.96 26.28 -9.48
CA GLU A 198 1.82 27.40 -9.84
C GLU A 198 2.32 27.35 -11.30
N ILE A 199 2.38 26.18 -11.92
CA ILE A 199 2.78 26.00 -13.32
C ILE A 199 1.95 26.82 -14.31
N ILE A 200 0.72 27.22 -13.92
CA ILE A 200 -0.11 28.15 -14.66
C ILE A 200 0.60 29.48 -14.99
N TYR A 201 1.53 29.94 -14.14
CA TYR A 201 2.33 31.13 -14.37
C TYR A 201 3.40 30.97 -15.46
N LEU A 202 3.85 29.74 -15.74
CA LEU A 202 4.72 29.43 -16.87
C LEU A 202 3.92 29.32 -18.17
N ILE A 203 2.83 28.53 -18.16
CA ILE A 203 2.11 28.18 -19.39
C ILE A 203 1.09 29.24 -19.82
N GLY A 204 0.47 29.95 -18.88
CA GLY A 204 -0.57 30.97 -19.12
C GLY A 204 -0.26 31.96 -20.27
N PRO A 205 0.94 32.56 -20.29
CA PRO A 205 1.37 33.45 -21.37
C PRO A 205 1.37 32.84 -22.77
N PHE A 206 1.57 31.52 -22.90
CA PHE A 206 1.81 30.84 -24.18
C PHE A 206 0.61 30.06 -24.76
N ILE A 207 -0.54 30.10 -24.08
CA ILE A 207 -1.76 29.37 -24.46
C ILE A 207 -2.46 29.99 -25.67
N LYS A 208 -2.66 29.18 -26.72
CA LYS A 208 -3.22 29.57 -28.03
C LYS A 208 -4.64 30.16 -27.98
N ASN A 209 -5.47 29.77 -27.01
CA ASN A 209 -6.79 30.38 -26.82
C ASN A 209 -7.07 30.67 -25.34
N LYS A 210 -6.85 31.93 -24.95
CA LYS A 210 -6.98 32.41 -23.57
C LYS A 210 -8.39 32.23 -22.95
N SER A 211 -9.43 32.04 -23.76
CA SER A 211 -10.80 31.84 -23.26
C SER A 211 -11.01 30.47 -22.58
N TYR A 212 -10.27 29.44 -23.00
CA TYR A 212 -10.43 28.09 -22.48
C TYR A 212 -9.64 27.82 -21.19
N ILE A 213 -8.66 28.67 -20.83
CA ILE A 213 -7.75 28.46 -19.70
C ILE A 213 -8.50 28.02 -18.44
N ASN A 214 -9.54 28.77 -18.03
CA ASN A 214 -10.27 28.43 -16.80
C ASN A 214 -11.08 27.14 -16.89
N ARG A 215 -11.67 26.84 -18.07
CA ARG A 215 -12.42 25.59 -18.29
C ARG A 215 -11.48 24.38 -18.26
N THR A 216 -10.27 24.53 -18.80
CA THR A 216 -9.24 23.49 -18.79
C THR A 216 -8.60 23.34 -17.41
N ALA A 217 -8.34 24.43 -16.71
CA ALA A 217 -7.87 24.43 -15.31
C ALA A 217 -8.85 23.69 -14.39
N LEU A 218 -10.16 23.98 -14.49
CA LEU A 218 -11.20 23.26 -13.76
C LEU A 218 -11.19 21.75 -14.06
N LYS A 219 -11.10 21.37 -15.34
CA LYS A 219 -10.98 19.95 -15.74
C LYS A 219 -9.73 19.28 -15.17
N SER A 220 -8.61 20.01 -15.10
CA SER A 220 -7.34 19.50 -14.57
C SER A 220 -7.45 19.21 -13.07
N ILE A 221 -7.96 20.18 -12.29
CA ILE A 221 -8.19 19.99 -10.84
C ILE A 221 -9.22 18.88 -10.59
N LEU A 222 -10.30 18.81 -11.38
CA LEU A 222 -11.29 17.73 -11.27
C LEU A 222 -10.65 16.35 -11.50
N PHE A 223 -9.79 16.20 -12.53
CA PHE A 223 -9.06 14.96 -12.78
C PHE A 223 -8.13 14.61 -11.62
N ILE A 224 -7.31 15.54 -11.14
CA ILE A 224 -6.40 15.33 -10.00
C ILE A 224 -7.19 14.93 -8.75
N THR A 225 -8.32 15.60 -8.48
CA THR A 225 -9.17 15.33 -7.32
C THR A 225 -9.79 13.93 -7.39
N ILE A 226 -10.35 13.53 -8.54
CA ILE A 226 -10.91 12.19 -8.75
C ILE A 226 -9.82 11.13 -8.58
N PHE A 227 -8.65 11.36 -9.17
CA PHE A 227 -7.52 10.43 -9.09
C PHE A 227 -6.98 10.29 -7.66
N TYR A 228 -6.81 11.39 -6.92
CA TYR A 228 -6.44 11.36 -5.50
C TYR A 228 -7.50 10.67 -4.64
N VAL A 229 -8.79 10.90 -4.90
CA VAL A 229 -9.89 10.17 -4.24
C VAL A 229 -9.77 8.67 -4.47
N ILE A 230 -9.54 8.24 -5.71
CA ILE A 230 -9.35 6.82 -6.05
C ILE A 230 -8.16 6.22 -5.29
N VAL A 231 -7.00 6.89 -5.27
CA VAL A 231 -5.81 6.38 -4.56
C VAL A 231 -6.05 6.24 -3.05
N VAL A 232 -6.72 7.21 -2.41
CA VAL A 232 -7.07 7.16 -0.99
C VAL A 232 -8.10 6.07 -0.70
N VAL A 233 -9.12 5.93 -1.55
CA VAL A 233 -10.17 4.91 -1.47
C VAL A 233 -9.59 3.50 -1.58
N PHE A 234 -8.73 3.25 -2.56
CA PHE A 234 -8.10 1.93 -2.74
C PHE A 234 -7.09 1.62 -1.63
N SER A 235 -6.34 2.61 -1.14
CA SER A 235 -5.44 2.42 0.01
C SER A 235 -6.20 2.01 1.27
N LEU A 236 -7.32 2.69 1.57
CA LEU A 236 -8.23 2.29 2.65
C LEU A 236 -8.82 0.89 2.40
N ALA A 237 -9.24 0.57 1.18
CA ALA A 237 -9.84 -0.71 0.85
C ALA A 237 -8.88 -1.90 1.02
N ILE A 238 -7.59 -1.72 0.73
CA ILE A 238 -6.54 -2.77 0.80
C ILE A 238 -5.92 -2.91 2.20
N PHE A 239 -5.88 -1.83 2.98
CA PHE A 239 -5.14 -1.79 4.25
C PHE A 239 -6.00 -1.56 5.50
N SER A 240 -7.23 -1.07 5.40
CA SER A 240 -7.97 -0.40 6.49
C SER A 240 -7.36 0.93 6.92
N LYS A 241 -8.11 1.67 7.76
CA LYS A 241 -7.67 2.90 8.40
C LYS A 241 -6.32 2.73 9.12
N LYS A 242 -6.20 1.76 10.03
CA LYS A 242 -5.09 1.72 11.00
C LYS A 242 -3.74 1.37 10.38
N GLN A 243 -3.71 0.48 9.39
CA GLN A 243 -2.49 0.23 8.62
C GLN A 243 -2.10 1.48 7.80
N THR A 244 -3.08 2.14 7.16
CA THR A 244 -2.83 3.33 6.34
C THR A 244 -2.18 4.48 7.13
N GLU A 245 -2.43 4.57 8.45
CA GLU A 245 -1.77 5.53 9.35
C GLU A 245 -0.28 5.21 9.63
N ILE A 246 0.06 3.93 9.80
CA ILE A 246 1.43 3.51 10.13
C ILE A 246 2.35 3.41 8.91
N LEU A 247 1.82 3.12 7.73
CA LEU A 247 2.61 2.95 6.50
C LEU A 247 3.18 4.27 6.00
N LEU A 248 4.47 4.26 5.65
CA LEU A 248 5.19 5.44 5.18
C LEU A 248 4.64 5.97 3.85
N TRP A 249 4.40 5.06 2.90
CA TRP A 249 3.91 5.36 1.55
C TRP A 249 2.81 4.36 1.12
N PRO A 250 1.57 4.48 1.62
CA PRO A 250 0.51 3.49 1.35
C PRO A 250 0.29 3.21 -0.15
N THR A 251 0.38 4.22 -1.01
CA THR A 251 0.19 4.07 -2.46
C THR A 251 1.26 3.20 -3.12
N ILE A 252 2.50 3.20 -2.61
CA ILE A 252 3.58 2.32 -3.08
C ILE A 252 3.26 0.89 -2.66
N THR A 253 3.09 0.67 -1.35
CA THR A 253 2.80 -0.64 -0.76
C THR A 253 1.53 -1.29 -1.32
N MET A 254 0.53 -0.48 -1.70
CA MET A 254 -0.70 -0.95 -2.35
C MET A 254 -0.43 -1.60 -3.70
N ILE A 255 0.53 -1.08 -4.46
CA ILE A 255 0.87 -1.57 -5.79
C ILE A 255 1.81 -2.78 -5.70
N ASP A 256 2.73 -2.77 -4.73
CA ASP A 256 3.55 -3.94 -4.37
C ASP A 256 2.68 -5.11 -3.82
N SER A 257 1.45 -4.83 -3.37
CA SER A 257 0.48 -5.87 -2.98
C SER A 257 -0.15 -6.63 -4.17
N ILE A 258 0.26 -6.37 -5.42
CA ILE A 258 -0.32 -7.01 -6.61
C ILE A 258 0.55 -8.19 -7.10
N ASN A 259 0.38 -9.36 -6.48
CA ASN A 259 0.82 -10.63 -7.08
C ASN A 259 -0.23 -11.14 -8.07
N ILE A 260 0.19 -11.49 -9.29
CA ILE A 260 -0.64 -12.17 -10.30
C ILE A 260 -0.03 -13.54 -10.58
N ASN A 261 -0.40 -14.55 -9.78
CA ASN A 261 0.12 -15.91 -9.88
C ASN A 261 -0.09 -16.47 -11.31
N GLY A 262 0.98 -16.95 -11.95
CA GLY A 262 0.94 -17.53 -13.30
C GLY A 262 0.86 -16.54 -14.46
N ALA A 263 1.04 -15.23 -14.23
CA ALA A 263 1.15 -14.26 -15.32
C ALA A 263 2.53 -14.31 -16.01
N PHE A 264 2.57 -14.01 -17.32
CA PHE A 264 3.80 -13.93 -18.12
C PHE A 264 4.84 -12.91 -17.59
N ILE A 265 4.39 -11.97 -16.76
CA ILE A 265 5.25 -11.05 -16.00
C ILE A 265 4.96 -11.31 -14.52
N GLU A 266 5.87 -12.03 -13.85
CA GLU A 266 5.81 -12.23 -12.39
C GLU A 266 6.41 -11.05 -11.61
N ARG A 267 7.14 -10.15 -12.30
CA ARG A 267 7.90 -9.04 -11.69
C ARG A 267 7.42 -7.66 -12.17
N TRP A 268 6.15 -7.33 -11.92
CA TRP A 268 5.56 -6.03 -12.29
C TRP A 268 6.23 -4.86 -11.55
N GLU A 269 6.65 -5.06 -10.29
CA GLU A 269 7.32 -4.08 -9.40
C GLU A 269 8.35 -3.20 -10.13
N GLY A 270 9.27 -3.81 -10.88
CA GLY A 270 10.33 -3.06 -11.59
C GLY A 270 9.82 -2.18 -12.74
N ILE A 271 8.72 -2.60 -13.39
CA ILE A 271 8.05 -1.80 -14.43
C ILE A 271 7.33 -0.63 -13.77
N VAL A 272 6.58 -0.90 -12.70
CA VAL A 272 5.86 0.09 -11.88
C VAL A 272 6.82 1.20 -11.43
N MET A 273 7.95 0.82 -10.82
CA MET A 273 8.94 1.79 -10.32
C MET A 273 9.60 2.61 -11.42
N ALA A 274 9.90 2.01 -12.58
CA ALA A 274 10.41 2.76 -13.73
C ALA A 274 9.40 3.83 -14.21
N MET A 275 8.09 3.57 -14.07
CA MET A 275 7.04 4.53 -14.40
C MET A 275 6.84 5.60 -13.31
N TRP A 276 7.12 5.30 -12.03
CA TRP A 276 7.13 6.30 -10.94
C TRP A 276 8.21 7.38 -11.09
N VAL A 277 9.33 7.08 -11.78
CA VAL A 277 10.35 8.09 -12.13
C VAL A 277 9.71 9.30 -12.83
N MET A 278 8.71 9.06 -13.68
CA MET A 278 8.02 10.11 -14.42
C MET A 278 7.25 11.07 -13.50
N PHE A 279 6.58 10.57 -12.46
CA PHE A 279 5.78 11.37 -11.52
C PHE A 279 6.62 12.47 -10.85
N TYR A 280 7.79 12.10 -10.33
CA TYR A 280 8.71 13.09 -9.78
C TYR A 280 9.34 13.94 -10.89
N PHE A 281 9.84 13.33 -11.97
CA PHE A 281 10.63 14.04 -12.95
C PHE A 281 9.84 15.08 -13.75
N THR A 282 8.54 14.87 -14.02
CA THR A 282 7.67 15.92 -14.58
C THR A 282 7.46 17.05 -13.59
N THR A 283 7.13 16.75 -12.33
CA THR A 283 6.98 17.76 -11.26
C THR A 283 8.25 18.62 -11.12
N PHE A 284 9.40 17.95 -11.03
CA PHE A 284 10.73 18.55 -10.96
C PHE A 284 11.01 19.46 -12.16
N SER A 285 10.98 18.91 -13.37
CA SER A 285 11.37 19.64 -14.59
C SER A 285 10.46 20.84 -14.87
N ASN A 286 9.15 20.74 -14.62
CA ASN A 286 8.19 21.84 -14.81
C ASN A 286 8.42 23.00 -13.83
N ILE A 287 8.55 22.71 -12.53
CA ILE A 287 8.78 23.75 -11.51
C ILE A 287 10.22 24.29 -11.57
N TYR A 288 11.19 23.48 -11.98
CA TYR A 288 12.56 23.92 -12.26
C TYR A 288 12.64 24.82 -13.51
N TYR A 289 11.85 24.55 -14.56
CA TYR A 289 11.72 25.46 -15.72
C TYR A 289 11.10 26.80 -15.30
N LEU A 290 9.96 26.77 -14.59
CA LEU A 290 9.30 27.97 -14.06
C LEU A 290 10.27 28.83 -13.25
N SER A 291 11.02 28.21 -12.35
CA SER A 291 12.03 28.87 -11.51
C SER A 291 13.18 29.46 -12.34
N SER A 292 13.69 28.70 -13.31
CA SER A 292 14.76 29.14 -14.22
C SER A 292 14.34 30.30 -15.12
N ASP A 293 13.09 30.28 -15.62
CA ASP A 293 12.56 31.35 -16.47
C ASP A 293 12.37 32.66 -15.69
N ILE A 294 11.91 32.59 -14.42
CA ILE A 294 11.81 33.74 -13.51
C ILE A 294 13.19 34.31 -13.18
N ILE A 295 14.15 33.48 -12.74
CA ILE A 295 15.51 33.95 -12.38
C ILE A 295 16.21 34.60 -13.58
N LYS A 296 16.07 34.02 -14.79
CA LYS A 296 16.59 34.63 -16.01
C LYS A 296 16.04 36.04 -16.22
N ASP A 297 14.73 36.21 -16.13
CA ASP A 297 14.09 37.51 -16.38
C ASP A 297 14.47 38.53 -15.29
N VAL A 298 14.44 38.15 -14.00
CA VAL A 298 14.75 39.03 -12.85
C VAL A 298 16.19 39.52 -12.87
N PHE A 299 17.16 38.62 -13.05
CA PHE A 299 18.58 38.96 -13.16
C PHE A 299 18.98 39.39 -14.58
N ARG A 300 18.01 39.45 -15.51
CA ARG A 300 18.17 39.83 -16.93
C ARG A 300 19.27 39.04 -17.66
N LEU A 301 19.40 37.76 -17.31
CA LEU A 301 20.37 36.84 -17.91
C LEU A 301 20.02 36.60 -19.38
N GLY A 302 21.03 36.53 -20.24
CA GLY A 302 20.84 36.43 -21.69
C GLY A 302 20.23 35.12 -22.19
N ASP A 303 20.15 34.10 -21.33
CA ASP A 303 19.77 32.72 -21.66
C ASP A 303 19.23 31.98 -20.41
N ILE A 304 18.28 31.04 -20.59
CA ILE A 304 17.78 30.17 -19.52
C ILE A 304 18.81 29.11 -19.11
N ASN A 305 19.77 28.83 -20.00
CA ASN A 305 20.89 27.92 -19.77
C ASN A 305 21.78 28.32 -18.58
N LEU A 306 21.80 29.62 -18.23
CA LEU A 306 22.57 30.17 -17.11
C LEU A 306 21.76 30.19 -15.81
N SER A 307 20.45 30.51 -15.86
CA SER A 307 19.61 30.50 -14.66
C SER A 307 19.38 29.09 -14.10
N SER A 308 19.20 28.08 -14.96
CA SER A 308 19.09 26.69 -14.51
C SER A 308 20.38 26.21 -13.85
N ALA A 309 21.53 26.51 -14.45
CA ALA A 309 22.85 26.21 -13.88
C ALA A 309 23.11 26.94 -12.55
N LEU A 310 22.60 28.17 -12.37
CA LEU A 310 22.70 28.92 -11.11
C LEU A 310 21.83 28.33 -10.00
N ILE A 311 20.65 27.80 -10.33
CA ILE A 311 19.72 27.20 -9.36
C ILE A 311 20.17 25.79 -8.93
N ALA A 312 20.81 25.02 -9.82
CA ALA A 312 21.15 23.62 -9.59
C ALA A 312 21.95 23.31 -8.29
N PRO A 313 22.97 24.10 -7.88
CA PRO A 313 23.68 23.87 -6.62
C PRO A 313 22.79 24.01 -5.38
N PHE A 314 21.82 24.93 -5.40
CA PHE A 314 20.87 25.09 -4.29
C PHE A 314 19.94 23.88 -4.17
N ILE A 315 19.48 23.32 -5.30
CA ILE A 315 18.69 22.09 -5.30
C ILE A 315 19.50 20.93 -4.69
N TYR A 316 20.76 20.76 -5.11
CA TYR A 316 21.65 19.72 -4.60
C TYR A 316 21.88 19.84 -3.09
N VAL A 317 22.23 21.04 -2.60
CA VAL A 317 22.51 21.28 -1.17
C VAL A 317 21.25 21.14 -0.30
N ILE A 318 20.10 21.66 -0.73
CA ILE A 318 18.85 21.54 0.04
C ILE A 318 18.36 20.08 0.05
N ALA A 319 18.52 19.34 -1.05
CA ALA A 319 18.16 17.93 -1.11
C ALA A 319 19.06 17.06 -0.21
N LEU A 320 20.36 17.33 -0.09
CA LEU A 320 21.27 16.58 0.79
C LEU A 320 21.22 17.00 2.26
N TYR A 321 20.59 18.12 2.61
CA TYR A 321 20.57 18.62 3.98
C TYR A 321 19.87 17.67 4.98
N PRO A 322 18.67 17.10 4.71
CA PRO A 322 18.07 16.08 5.58
C PRO A 322 18.86 14.76 5.50
N GLN A 323 19.34 14.27 6.63
CA GLN A 323 20.16 13.06 6.73
C GLN A 323 19.33 11.77 6.64
N ASN A 324 18.09 11.81 7.11
CA ASN A 324 17.18 10.66 7.20
C ASN A 324 15.72 11.06 6.90
N ILE A 325 14.85 10.06 6.72
CA ILE A 325 13.45 10.25 6.34
C ILE A 325 12.65 11.07 7.38
N ALA A 326 12.94 10.96 8.68
CA ALA A 326 12.24 11.74 9.69
C ALA A 326 12.53 13.25 9.57
N GLU A 327 13.80 13.61 9.33
CA GLU A 327 14.19 15.00 9.06
C GLU A 327 13.55 15.56 7.78
N ILE A 328 13.42 14.76 6.70
CA ILE A 328 12.73 15.19 5.48
C ILE A 328 11.31 15.69 5.80
N TYR A 329 10.56 14.92 6.59
CA TYR A 329 9.18 15.24 6.93
C TYR A 329 9.07 16.39 7.96
N ASP A 330 9.94 16.48 8.97
CA ASP A 330 9.95 17.65 9.89
C ASP A 330 10.25 18.96 9.14
N ILE A 331 11.34 18.96 8.36
CA ILE A 331 11.78 20.13 7.58
C ILE A 331 10.72 20.51 6.53
N GLY A 332 10.14 19.52 5.83
CA GLY A 332 9.05 19.73 4.88
C GLY A 332 7.82 20.38 5.53
N ASN A 333 7.31 19.77 6.61
CA ASN A 333 6.13 20.25 7.33
C ASN A 333 6.32 21.64 7.98
N LYS A 334 7.56 21.98 8.35
CA LYS A 334 7.91 23.27 8.96
C LYS A 334 8.00 24.42 7.96
N PHE A 335 8.57 24.18 6.78
CA PHE A 335 8.92 25.24 5.83
C PHE A 335 8.04 25.31 4.57
N ILE A 336 7.47 24.20 4.08
CA ILE A 336 6.60 24.24 2.89
C ILE A 336 5.29 25.02 3.14
N PRO A 337 4.53 24.79 4.24
CA PRO A 337 3.26 25.46 4.48
C PRO A 337 3.26 27.01 4.41
N PRO A 338 4.16 27.75 5.11
CA PRO A 338 4.17 29.21 5.01
C PRO A 338 4.57 29.72 3.62
N LEU A 339 5.45 29.00 2.93
CA LEU A 339 5.92 29.36 1.59
C LEU A 339 4.86 29.10 0.50
N PHE A 340 4.07 28.03 0.63
CA PHE A 340 2.89 27.74 -0.20
C PHE A 340 1.79 28.81 0.00
N ILE A 341 1.54 29.22 1.24
CA ILE A 341 0.58 30.30 1.55
C ILE A 341 1.05 31.61 0.91
N TYR A 342 2.36 31.90 0.92
CA TYR A 342 2.91 33.03 0.19
C TYR A 342 2.69 32.92 -1.33
N SER A 343 3.06 31.79 -1.96
CA SER A 343 3.03 31.62 -3.42
C SER A 343 1.62 31.68 -4.02
N LEU A 344 0.64 31.04 -3.36
CA LEU A 344 -0.71 30.82 -3.91
C LEU A 344 -1.81 31.69 -3.28
N ILE A 345 -1.58 32.30 -2.12
CA ILE A 345 -2.59 33.16 -1.46
C ILE A 345 -2.11 34.61 -1.38
N VAL A 346 -0.97 34.87 -0.73
CA VAL A 346 -0.53 36.25 -0.48
C VAL A 346 -0.12 36.94 -1.79
N LEU A 347 0.74 36.34 -2.59
CA LEU A 347 1.27 36.95 -3.81
C LEU A 347 0.18 37.27 -4.85
N PRO A 348 -0.78 36.38 -5.17
CA PRO A 348 -1.86 36.69 -6.12
C PRO A 348 -2.81 37.77 -5.60
N ILE A 349 -3.17 37.76 -4.31
CA ILE A 349 -4.00 38.81 -3.70
C ILE A 349 -3.29 40.16 -3.76
N PHE A 350 -2.00 40.20 -3.43
CA PHE A 350 -1.21 41.43 -3.45
C PHE A 350 -1.13 42.04 -4.87
N ILE A 351 -0.92 41.23 -5.90
CA ILE A 351 -0.98 41.70 -7.31
C ILE A 351 -2.39 42.21 -7.67
N LEU A 352 -3.44 41.50 -7.25
CA LEU A 352 -4.83 41.85 -7.59
C LEU A 352 -5.35 43.12 -6.88
N LEU A 353 -4.79 43.48 -5.72
CA LEU A 353 -5.17 44.69 -4.97
C LEU A 353 -4.41 45.95 -5.41
N PHE A 354 -3.13 45.83 -5.74
CA PHE A 354 -2.24 47.00 -5.91
C PHE A 354 -1.74 47.23 -7.35
N GLY A 355 -2.13 46.39 -8.31
CA GLY A 355 -1.58 46.41 -9.66
C GLY A 355 -1.92 47.64 -10.53
N LYS A 356 -0.93 48.14 -11.27
CA LYS A 356 -1.05 49.16 -12.33
C LYS A 356 -0.12 48.81 -13.50
N VAL A 357 -0.63 48.92 -14.74
CA VAL A 357 0.03 48.39 -15.95
C VAL A 357 0.72 49.49 -16.76
N ARG A 358 2.00 49.28 -17.12
CA ARG A 358 2.71 49.99 -18.22
C ARG A 358 3.73 49.04 -18.87
N ASN A 359 4.41 49.44 -19.96
CA ASN A 359 4.93 48.51 -20.99
C ASN A 359 6.32 48.89 -21.58
N THR A 360 6.94 47.95 -22.32
CA THR A 360 8.25 47.99 -23.05
C THR A 360 9.51 47.83 -22.16
N GLY A 361 10.66 47.27 -22.61
CA GLY A 361 11.10 46.70 -23.91
C GLY A 361 12.46 45.92 -23.75
N SER A 362 12.99 45.21 -24.76
CA SER A 362 14.03 44.16 -24.54
C SER A 362 15.14 43.95 -25.61
N ARG A 363 16.31 43.42 -25.18
CA ARG A 363 17.33 42.53 -25.83
C ARG A 363 18.77 42.81 -25.30
N GLY A 364 19.73 41.86 -25.20
CA GLY A 364 19.69 40.39 -25.20
C GLY A 364 21.00 39.68 -25.67
N LYS A 365 21.27 38.44 -25.18
CA LYS A 365 22.28 37.43 -25.66
C LYS A 365 23.78 37.80 -25.45
N ALA A 366 24.82 36.92 -25.51
CA ALA A 366 25.04 35.47 -25.74
C ALA A 366 26.50 35.08 -25.28
N ILE A 367 27.10 33.87 -25.38
CA ILE A 367 26.78 32.41 -25.24
C ILE A 367 28.16 31.66 -25.28
N PHE A 368 28.46 30.69 -24.38
CA PHE A 368 29.30 29.51 -24.71
C PHE A 368 29.13 28.33 -23.72
N LEU A 369 29.25 27.08 -24.20
CA LEU A 369 29.00 25.86 -23.43
C LEU A 369 29.56 24.61 -24.17
N LEU A 370 30.71 24.04 -23.75
CA LEU A 370 31.32 22.88 -24.43
C LEU A 370 32.29 22.08 -23.52
N LEU A 371 31.77 21.35 -22.52
CA LEU A 371 32.62 20.51 -21.64
C LEU A 371 31.86 19.41 -20.85
N ILE A 372 30.82 18.77 -21.43
CA ILE A 372 30.01 17.74 -20.75
C ILE A 372 29.82 16.51 -21.65
N CYS A 373 30.91 15.78 -21.91
CA CYS A 373 30.90 14.54 -22.72
C CYS A 373 31.70 13.36 -22.10
N ILE A 374 32.15 13.47 -20.84
CA ILE A 374 33.12 12.54 -20.23
C ILE A 374 32.57 11.80 -18.99
N VAL A 375 31.39 12.17 -18.48
CA VAL A 375 30.87 11.73 -17.16
C VAL A 375 29.65 10.80 -17.26
N LEU A 376 29.64 9.85 -18.22
CA LEU A 376 28.51 8.92 -18.45
C LEU A 376 28.95 7.48 -18.75
N THR A 377 29.66 6.84 -17.81
CA THR A 377 29.79 5.38 -17.73
C THR A 377 29.76 4.93 -16.26
N GLY A 378 28.89 3.97 -15.90
CA GLY A 378 28.84 3.43 -14.54
C GLY A 378 27.51 2.75 -14.18
N CYS A 379 27.42 1.43 -14.33
CA CYS A 379 26.27 0.63 -13.88
C CYS A 379 26.44 0.20 -12.42
N TRP A 380 26.30 1.15 -11.49
CA TRP A 380 26.67 0.99 -10.08
C TRP A 380 25.93 -0.16 -9.35
N ASP A 381 24.64 -0.37 -9.66
CA ASP A 381 23.79 -1.40 -9.04
C ASP A 381 23.71 -2.73 -9.82
N LYS A 382 24.70 -3.06 -10.66
CA LYS A 382 24.74 -4.38 -11.34
C LYS A 382 25.06 -5.50 -10.35
N VAL A 383 24.03 -6.03 -9.69
CA VAL A 383 24.12 -7.29 -8.93
C VAL A 383 23.75 -8.46 -9.85
N GLU A 384 24.68 -9.40 -10.02
CA GLU A 384 24.50 -10.60 -10.82
C GLU A 384 23.69 -11.65 -10.03
N ILE A 385 22.76 -12.36 -10.69
CA ILE A 385 21.76 -13.21 -10.01
C ILE A 385 22.38 -14.40 -9.26
N ASP A 386 23.56 -14.85 -9.70
CA ASP A 386 24.39 -15.86 -9.05
C ASP A 386 25.08 -15.38 -7.76
N ARG A 387 25.08 -14.06 -7.48
CA ARG A 387 25.60 -13.48 -6.22
C ARG A 387 24.52 -13.28 -5.15
N VAL A 388 23.31 -13.79 -5.41
CA VAL A 388 22.12 -13.59 -4.59
C VAL A 388 21.54 -14.92 -4.12
N HIS A 389 20.91 -14.91 -2.94
CA HIS A 389 19.97 -15.93 -2.49
C HIS A 389 18.56 -15.34 -2.52
N LEU A 390 17.71 -15.86 -3.40
CA LEU A 390 16.28 -15.58 -3.41
C LEU A 390 15.62 -16.49 -2.37
N VAL A 391 15.22 -15.91 -1.24
CA VAL A 391 14.61 -16.66 -0.14
C VAL A 391 13.16 -16.97 -0.51
N SER A 392 12.77 -18.24 -0.59
CA SER A 392 11.40 -18.65 -0.92
C SER A 392 10.52 -18.85 0.31
N ILE A 393 11.11 -19.22 1.44
CA ILE A 393 10.41 -19.53 2.69
C ILE A 393 11.24 -19.14 3.92
N ILE A 394 10.57 -18.59 4.92
CA ILE A 394 11.18 -18.23 6.22
C ILE A 394 10.44 -19.01 7.32
N GLY A 395 11.19 -19.71 8.16
CA GLY A 395 10.70 -20.30 9.41
C GLY A 395 11.22 -19.53 10.60
N VAL A 396 10.37 -19.26 11.58
CA VAL A 396 10.77 -18.63 12.84
C VAL A 396 10.27 -19.45 14.02
N ASP A 397 11.21 -19.88 14.85
CA ASP A 397 11.03 -20.70 16.02
C ASP A 397 11.51 -20.00 17.29
N ALA A 398 11.03 -20.50 18.44
CA ALA A 398 11.49 -20.05 19.75
C ALA A 398 12.94 -20.50 19.98
N GLY A 399 13.87 -19.53 20.04
CA GLY A 399 15.24 -19.83 20.45
C GLY A 399 15.35 -20.14 21.95
N ALA A 400 16.42 -20.81 22.35
CA ALA A 400 16.65 -21.31 23.72
C ALA A 400 16.56 -20.24 24.82
N ASP A 401 16.79 -18.96 24.49
CA ASP A 401 16.85 -17.85 25.44
C ASP A 401 15.59 -16.96 25.44
N ILE A 402 14.58 -17.27 24.60
CA ILE A 402 13.41 -16.39 24.38
C ILE A 402 12.64 -16.02 25.66
N GLY A 403 12.62 -16.91 26.65
CA GLY A 403 11.99 -16.71 27.95
C GLY A 403 12.87 -16.04 29.00
N LYS A 404 14.19 -15.97 28.79
CA LYS A 404 15.19 -15.59 29.80
C LYS A 404 15.34 -14.07 30.01
N LYS A 405 14.24 -13.32 29.91
CA LYS A 405 14.23 -11.84 29.98
C LYS A 405 14.96 -11.25 31.19
N LYS A 406 15.11 -11.98 32.31
CA LYS A 406 15.86 -11.53 33.50
C LYS A 406 17.39 -11.58 33.33
N GLU A 407 17.93 -12.55 32.60
CA GLU A 407 19.38 -12.64 32.32
C GLU A 407 19.81 -11.52 31.33
N VAL A 408 18.86 -10.97 30.59
CA VAL A 408 19.03 -9.80 29.70
C VAL A 408 18.96 -8.47 30.47
N MET A 409 18.46 -8.44 31.72
CA MET A 409 18.24 -7.17 32.47
C MET A 409 19.51 -6.50 32.99
N ASP A 410 20.63 -7.23 33.09
CA ASP A 410 21.91 -6.64 33.49
C ASP A 410 22.61 -5.88 32.33
N ILE A 411 22.10 -5.99 31.10
CA ILE A 411 22.55 -5.21 29.94
C ILE A 411 21.96 -3.81 30.01
N LYS A 412 22.81 -2.79 30.17
CA LYS A 412 22.36 -1.39 30.15
C LYS A 412 22.12 -0.93 28.71
N PRO A 413 21.30 0.12 28.48
CA PRO A 413 21.11 0.71 27.14
C PRO A 413 22.38 1.23 26.45
N THR A 414 23.50 1.33 27.18
CA THR A 414 24.82 1.72 26.68
C THR A 414 25.72 0.56 26.29
N ASP A 415 25.35 -0.68 26.66
CA ASP A 415 26.26 -1.81 26.60
C ASP A 415 26.18 -2.49 25.21
N PRO A 416 27.31 -2.92 24.62
CA PRO A 416 27.33 -3.43 23.25
C PRO A 416 26.70 -4.83 23.16
N LEU A 417 25.40 -4.88 22.84
CA LEU A 417 24.63 -6.11 22.62
C LEU A 417 25.30 -7.11 21.65
N THR A 418 26.18 -6.64 20.75
CA THR A 418 26.98 -7.47 19.84
C THR A 418 27.97 -8.41 20.55
N SER A 419 28.18 -8.29 21.86
CA SER A 419 29.01 -9.23 22.65
C SER A 419 28.20 -10.29 23.42
N VAL A 420 26.88 -10.43 23.20
CA VAL A 420 26.02 -11.34 23.96
C VAL A 420 25.34 -12.35 23.03
N ASP A 421 25.72 -13.63 23.15
CA ASP A 421 25.14 -14.76 22.38
C ASP A 421 23.74 -15.12 22.90
N LEU A 422 22.75 -14.24 22.62
CA LEU A 422 21.36 -14.40 23.02
C LEU A 422 20.54 -15.07 21.92
N LYS A 423 20.27 -16.36 22.09
CA LYS A 423 19.56 -17.21 21.12
C LYS A 423 18.06 -17.08 21.33
N LYS A 424 17.52 -15.90 21.06
CA LYS A 424 16.10 -15.55 21.26
C LYS A 424 15.20 -16.11 20.16
N PHE A 425 15.66 -16.08 18.92
CA PHE A 425 14.98 -16.67 17.77
C PHE A 425 15.87 -17.73 17.15
N HIS A 426 15.26 -18.82 16.69
CA HIS A 426 15.87 -19.69 15.70
C HIS A 426 15.18 -19.44 14.36
N VAL A 427 15.94 -19.21 13.29
CA VAL A 427 15.41 -18.82 11.98
C VAL A 427 15.98 -19.72 10.90
N THR A 428 15.10 -20.29 10.08
CA THR A 428 15.43 -21.13 8.93
C THR A 428 15.06 -20.39 7.64
N PHE A 429 16.05 -20.11 6.78
CA PHE A 429 15.83 -19.56 5.45
C PHE A 429 15.93 -20.66 4.40
N GLY A 430 14.84 -20.94 3.68
CA GLY A 430 14.82 -21.82 2.51
C GLY A 430 15.06 -21.05 1.21
N ILE A 431 15.95 -21.58 0.37
CA ILE A 431 16.46 -20.93 -0.84
C ILE A 431 16.51 -21.96 -1.98
N PRO A 432 15.75 -21.80 -3.08
CA PRO A 432 15.75 -22.76 -4.17
C PRO A 432 17.09 -22.84 -4.90
N ASP A 433 17.61 -24.06 -5.09
CA ASP A 433 18.91 -24.27 -5.74
C ASP A 433 18.81 -24.28 -7.27
N LEU A 434 18.61 -23.08 -7.83
CA LEU A 434 18.55 -22.82 -9.28
C LEU A 434 19.74 -23.38 -10.08
N SER A 435 20.87 -23.70 -9.43
CA SER A 435 22.03 -24.33 -10.08
C SER A 435 21.81 -25.77 -10.54
N LYS A 436 20.69 -26.42 -10.13
CA LYS A 436 20.31 -27.78 -10.53
C LYS A 436 19.31 -27.86 -11.68
N LEU A 437 18.88 -26.72 -12.23
CA LEU A 437 17.99 -26.66 -13.40
C LEU A 437 18.75 -26.94 -14.70
N GLU A 438 18.87 -28.21 -15.08
CA GLU A 438 19.32 -28.58 -16.43
C GLU A 438 18.23 -28.29 -17.48
N PRO A 439 18.50 -27.49 -18.53
CA PRO A 439 17.53 -27.22 -19.58
C PRO A 439 17.02 -28.50 -20.25
N GLY A 440 15.71 -28.75 -20.17
CA GLY A 440 15.06 -29.92 -20.76
C GLY A 440 14.91 -31.14 -19.84
N LYS A 441 15.39 -31.09 -18.59
CA LYS A 441 15.04 -32.10 -17.56
C LYS A 441 14.21 -31.45 -16.45
N GLY A 442 13.03 -32.01 -16.18
CA GLY A 442 12.17 -31.62 -15.07
C GLY A 442 12.71 -32.12 -13.72
N GLY A 443 13.86 -31.61 -13.29
CA GLY A 443 14.43 -31.91 -11.98
C GLY A 443 13.72 -31.19 -10.85
N ILE A 444 13.55 -31.87 -9.70
CA ILE A 444 13.12 -31.27 -8.44
C ILE A 444 14.23 -30.33 -7.94
N LEU A 445 13.90 -29.13 -7.49
CA LEU A 445 14.86 -28.24 -6.84
C LEU A 445 15.13 -28.79 -5.44
N GLN A 446 16.39 -29.10 -5.15
CA GLN A 446 16.81 -29.36 -3.77
C GLN A 446 17.10 -28.03 -3.09
N ASP A 447 16.13 -27.54 -2.33
CA ASP A 447 16.24 -26.30 -1.56
C ASP A 447 17.45 -26.34 -0.60
N LYS A 448 18.14 -25.20 -0.49
CA LYS A 448 19.25 -24.97 0.45
C LYS A 448 18.71 -24.24 1.68
N TYR A 449 19.04 -24.75 2.86
CA TYR A 449 18.56 -24.22 4.13
C TYR A 449 19.70 -23.59 4.94
N ILE A 450 19.54 -22.32 5.31
CA ILE A 450 20.45 -21.61 6.21
C ILE A 450 19.73 -21.41 7.54
N ASN A 451 20.22 -22.07 8.59
CA ASN A 451 19.63 -22.03 9.94
C ASN A 451 20.55 -21.25 10.88
N VAL A 452 19.98 -20.36 11.67
CA VAL A 452 20.68 -19.35 12.46
C VAL A 452 19.91 -19.06 13.74
N ASP A 453 20.64 -19.02 14.86
CA ASP A 453 20.16 -18.38 16.08
C ASP A 453 20.43 -16.87 15.98
N GLY A 454 19.64 -16.05 16.67
CA GLY A 454 19.93 -14.63 16.82
C GLY A 454 19.07 -13.93 17.88
N TYR A 455 19.53 -12.78 18.36
CA TYR A 455 18.80 -11.99 19.35
C TYR A 455 17.66 -11.15 18.74
N SER A 456 17.65 -11.02 17.41
CA SER A 456 16.63 -10.36 16.59
C SER A 456 16.61 -10.98 15.19
N ILE A 457 15.56 -10.74 14.40
CA ILE A 457 15.52 -11.25 13.02
C ILE A 457 16.60 -10.59 12.14
N GLN A 458 16.94 -9.32 12.37
CA GLN A 458 18.05 -8.67 11.66
C GLN A 458 19.40 -9.32 11.98
N ASP A 459 19.62 -9.73 13.23
CA ASP A 459 20.81 -10.45 13.67
C ASP A 459 20.88 -11.84 13.01
N ALA A 460 19.77 -12.57 12.98
CA ALA A 460 19.66 -13.83 12.24
C ALA A 460 19.95 -13.65 10.72
N VAL A 461 19.42 -12.59 10.08
CA VAL A 461 19.73 -12.27 8.66
C VAL A 461 21.22 -11.98 8.48
N SER A 462 21.86 -11.22 9.38
CA SER A 462 23.31 -10.98 9.36
C SER A 462 24.11 -12.27 9.53
N GLY A 463 23.69 -13.16 10.44
CA GLY A 463 24.29 -14.49 10.62
C GLY A 463 24.10 -15.41 9.41
N ALA A 464 22.98 -15.27 8.68
CA ALA A 464 22.72 -16.05 7.47
C ALA A 464 23.58 -15.57 6.29
N ILE A 465 23.79 -14.25 6.18
CA ILE A 465 24.76 -13.65 5.26
C ILE A 465 26.19 -14.08 5.62
N ALA A 466 26.56 -14.11 6.91
CA ALA A 466 27.88 -14.57 7.34
C ALA A 466 28.14 -16.07 7.08
N LYS A 467 27.09 -16.89 7.02
CA LYS A 467 27.13 -18.31 6.59
C LYS A 467 27.04 -18.49 5.06
N SER A 468 27.00 -17.41 4.28
CA SER A 468 26.85 -17.43 2.83
C SER A 468 27.94 -16.63 2.11
N SER A 469 28.15 -16.92 0.82
CA SER A 469 28.93 -16.10 -0.10
C SER A 469 28.07 -15.10 -0.89
N ARG A 470 26.78 -14.95 -0.55
CA ARG A 470 25.76 -14.22 -1.31
C ARG A 470 24.87 -13.36 -0.42
N SER A 471 24.34 -12.27 -0.98
CA SER A 471 23.34 -11.43 -0.29
C SER A 471 21.94 -12.05 -0.35
N MET A 472 21.22 -12.02 0.77
CA MET A 472 19.82 -12.46 0.88
C MET A 472 18.86 -11.47 0.19
N ARG A 473 17.75 -11.98 -0.36
CA ARG A 473 16.66 -11.20 -0.96
C ARG A 473 15.30 -11.81 -0.65
N PHE A 474 14.34 -10.99 -0.20
CA PHE A 474 13.05 -11.44 0.33
C PHE A 474 11.84 -11.17 -0.60
N SER A 475 12.06 -10.57 -1.77
CA SER A 475 10.97 -10.26 -2.72
C SER A 475 10.34 -11.48 -3.38
N HIS A 476 10.98 -12.64 -3.25
CA HIS A 476 10.51 -13.93 -3.78
C HIS A 476 10.00 -14.85 -2.66
N THR A 477 9.91 -14.38 -1.41
CA THR A 477 9.44 -15.18 -0.28
C THR A 477 7.93 -15.36 -0.35
N LYS A 478 7.49 -16.61 -0.45
CA LYS A 478 6.07 -16.99 -0.61
C LYS A 478 5.40 -17.39 0.69
N ILE A 479 6.16 -17.91 1.67
CA ILE A 479 5.63 -18.44 2.93
C ILE A 479 6.46 -17.95 4.14
N LEU A 480 5.75 -17.58 5.21
CA LEU A 480 6.26 -17.49 6.58
C LEU A 480 5.67 -18.65 7.41
N VAL A 481 6.53 -19.47 8.00
CA VAL A 481 6.15 -20.53 8.94
C VAL A 481 6.49 -20.07 10.36
N LEU A 482 5.50 -20.02 11.25
CA LEU A 482 5.69 -19.68 12.66
C LEU A 482 5.55 -20.92 13.54
N GLY A 483 6.57 -21.24 14.33
CA GLY A 483 6.55 -22.38 15.25
C GLY A 483 5.56 -22.22 16.40
N GLU A 484 4.87 -23.29 16.79
CA GLU A 484 3.93 -23.25 17.93
C GLU A 484 4.61 -22.73 19.22
N ASN A 485 5.88 -23.09 19.41
CA ASN A 485 6.67 -22.67 20.56
C ASN A 485 6.94 -21.16 20.58
N LEU A 486 7.05 -20.50 19.42
CA LEU A 486 7.20 -19.04 19.32
C LEU A 486 5.92 -18.32 19.78
N MET A 487 4.75 -18.87 19.44
CA MET A 487 3.43 -18.25 19.67
C MET A 487 2.99 -18.22 21.14
N LYS A 488 3.81 -18.79 22.03
CA LYS A 488 3.74 -18.66 23.49
C LYS A 488 4.34 -17.31 23.99
N TYR A 489 5.04 -16.58 23.12
CA TYR A 489 5.74 -15.32 23.41
C TYR A 489 5.25 -14.16 22.52
N PRO A 490 4.05 -13.58 22.76
CA PRO A 490 3.41 -12.62 21.86
C PRO A 490 4.24 -11.36 21.55
N GLU A 491 5.01 -10.85 22.49
CA GLU A 491 5.93 -9.71 22.25
C GLU A 491 7.02 -10.07 21.23
N SER A 492 7.52 -11.31 21.26
CA SER A 492 8.53 -11.82 20.33
C SER A 492 7.93 -12.10 18.95
N VAL A 493 6.72 -12.67 18.89
CA VAL A 493 5.94 -12.81 17.65
C VAL A 493 5.70 -11.45 17.01
N LYS A 494 5.26 -10.47 17.82
CA LYS A 494 5.07 -9.10 17.37
C LYS A 494 6.38 -8.54 16.81
N GLU A 495 7.51 -8.69 17.49
CA GLU A 495 8.83 -8.23 17.02
C GLU A 495 9.24 -8.81 15.66
N VAL A 496 8.95 -10.09 15.40
CA VAL A 496 9.16 -10.73 14.07
C VAL A 496 8.32 -10.02 13.01
N ILE A 497 7.03 -9.82 13.27
CA ILE A 497 6.10 -9.15 12.35
C ILE A 497 6.47 -7.66 12.19
N ASP A 498 6.96 -7.02 13.26
CA ASP A 498 7.44 -5.64 13.29
C ASP A 498 8.74 -5.45 12.48
N TYR A 499 9.57 -6.48 12.34
CA TYR A 499 10.70 -6.51 11.40
C TYR A 499 10.20 -6.71 9.96
N LEU A 500 9.38 -7.74 9.73
CA LEU A 500 8.89 -8.09 8.39
C LEU A 500 8.09 -6.94 7.72
N GLN A 501 7.26 -6.20 8.47
CA GLN A 501 6.54 -5.04 7.92
C GLN A 501 7.43 -3.84 7.56
N ARG A 502 8.70 -3.83 8.01
CA ARG A 502 9.69 -2.76 7.78
C ARG A 502 10.70 -3.11 6.68
N GLU A 503 10.83 -4.38 6.32
CA GLU A 503 11.71 -4.84 5.23
C GLU A 503 11.10 -4.47 3.86
N PRO A 504 11.63 -3.48 3.13
CA PRO A 504 10.96 -2.93 1.96
C PRO A 504 10.97 -3.89 0.76
N SER A 505 11.90 -4.85 0.74
CA SER A 505 11.94 -5.88 -0.30
C SER A 505 11.07 -7.10 0.00
N LEU A 506 10.32 -7.14 1.11
CA LEU A 506 9.46 -8.28 1.46
C LEU A 506 8.09 -8.21 0.79
N ASN A 507 7.68 -9.29 0.12
CA ASN A 507 6.37 -9.38 -0.49
C ASN A 507 5.26 -9.59 0.57
N ARG A 508 4.46 -8.54 0.85
CA ARG A 508 3.35 -8.60 1.83
C ARG A 508 2.23 -9.60 1.50
N ASN A 509 2.20 -10.16 0.29
CA ASN A 509 1.25 -11.22 -0.07
C ASN A 509 1.74 -12.62 0.29
N MET A 510 2.95 -12.76 0.84
CA MET A 510 3.41 -14.05 1.37
C MET A 510 2.39 -14.63 2.35
N TYR A 511 2.11 -15.93 2.24
CA TYR A 511 1.18 -16.60 3.13
C TYR A 511 1.83 -16.85 4.49
N ILE A 512 1.06 -16.70 5.57
CA ILE A 512 1.46 -17.14 6.91
C ILE A 512 0.81 -18.49 7.19
N VAL A 513 1.61 -19.43 7.68
CA VAL A 513 1.17 -20.70 8.25
C VAL A 513 1.82 -20.91 9.60
N MET A 514 1.21 -21.72 10.46
CA MET A 514 1.77 -22.11 11.75
C MET A 514 1.99 -23.62 11.79
N SER A 515 3.18 -24.03 12.22
CA SER A 515 3.54 -25.44 12.36
C SER A 515 3.14 -26.00 13.72
N ASP A 516 2.71 -27.26 13.71
CA ASP A 516 2.54 -28.07 14.91
C ASP A 516 3.92 -28.59 15.37
N GLY A 517 4.49 -27.89 16.35
CA GLY A 517 5.92 -27.97 16.67
C GLY A 517 6.77 -27.00 15.84
N ASP A 518 8.06 -27.29 15.73
CA ASP A 518 9.06 -26.33 15.23
C ASP A 518 9.09 -26.24 13.69
N ALA A 519 9.12 -25.01 13.19
CA ALA A 519 9.01 -24.65 11.77
C ALA A 519 10.16 -25.21 10.92
N GLU A 520 11.37 -25.30 11.47
CA GLU A 520 12.53 -25.95 10.84
C GLU A 520 12.18 -27.34 10.28
N LYS A 521 11.41 -28.16 11.03
CA LYS A 521 11.04 -29.53 10.62
C LYS A 521 10.24 -29.52 9.32
N TYR A 522 9.31 -28.57 9.19
CA TYR A 522 8.40 -28.45 8.05
C TYR A 522 9.07 -27.86 6.83
N ILE A 523 10.01 -26.92 7.02
CA ILE A 523 10.74 -26.31 5.90
C ILE A 523 11.76 -27.28 5.31
N LYS A 524 12.36 -28.16 6.12
CA LYS A 524 13.31 -29.19 5.66
C LYS A 524 12.65 -30.49 5.19
N PHE A 525 11.33 -30.49 5.04
CA PHE A 525 10.58 -31.67 4.61
C PHE A 525 10.93 -32.09 3.19
N ASN A 526 11.30 -33.35 2.97
CA ASN A 526 11.69 -33.86 1.66
C ASN A 526 10.45 -34.20 0.80
N THR A 527 10.00 -33.22 0.00
CA THR A 527 8.83 -33.41 -0.89
C THR A 527 9.04 -34.53 -1.92
N PRO A 528 8.05 -35.44 -2.10
CA PRO A 528 8.17 -36.58 -3.02
C PRO A 528 7.74 -36.28 -4.47
N ALA A 529 7.14 -35.12 -4.74
CA ALA A 529 6.48 -34.85 -6.04
C ALA A 529 6.52 -33.38 -6.51
N GLU A 530 6.63 -32.41 -5.60
CA GLU A 530 6.66 -30.99 -5.95
C GLU A 530 8.07 -30.46 -6.18
N MET A 531 8.20 -29.35 -6.91
CA MET A 531 9.51 -28.81 -7.26
C MET A 531 10.31 -28.25 -6.07
N SER A 532 9.66 -27.79 -5.01
CA SER A 532 10.27 -27.22 -3.79
C SER A 532 9.29 -27.27 -2.62
N VAL A 533 9.78 -27.07 -1.39
CA VAL A 533 8.95 -27.21 -0.18
C VAL A 533 7.89 -26.12 -0.07
N GLU A 534 8.18 -24.87 -0.44
CA GLU A 534 7.15 -23.83 -0.38
C GLU A 534 6.01 -24.08 -1.37
N ASN A 535 6.31 -24.60 -2.57
CA ASN A 535 5.27 -24.92 -3.55
C ASN A 535 4.38 -26.09 -3.09
N TYR A 536 4.94 -27.07 -2.36
CA TYR A 536 4.15 -28.14 -1.72
C TYR A 536 3.20 -27.60 -0.64
N ILE A 537 3.69 -26.74 0.27
CA ILE A 537 2.85 -26.17 1.32
C ILE A 537 1.79 -25.23 0.73
N LEU A 538 2.13 -24.41 -0.28
CA LEU A 538 1.15 -23.62 -1.04
C LEU A 538 0.11 -24.52 -1.70
N GLY A 539 0.54 -25.57 -2.40
CA GLY A 539 -0.35 -26.51 -3.09
C GLY A 539 -1.34 -27.18 -2.14
N MET A 540 -0.94 -27.51 -0.91
CA MET A 540 -1.87 -28.00 0.12
C MET A 540 -2.88 -26.92 0.55
N VAL A 541 -2.43 -25.69 0.84
CA VAL A 541 -3.32 -24.57 1.24
C VAL A 541 -4.30 -24.18 0.10
N GLU A 542 -3.84 -24.12 -1.14
CA GLU A 542 -4.66 -23.80 -2.33
C GLU A 542 -5.54 -24.97 -2.82
N SER A 543 -5.23 -26.20 -2.41
CA SER A 543 -6.11 -27.36 -2.58
C SER A 543 -7.24 -27.34 -1.54
N ASP A 544 -6.89 -27.17 -0.26
CA ASP A 544 -7.85 -27.17 0.85
C ASP A 544 -8.83 -25.99 0.79
N LEU A 545 -8.44 -24.85 0.19
CA LEU A 545 -9.36 -23.79 -0.22
C LEU A 545 -10.60 -24.30 -1.00
N LYS A 546 -10.41 -25.24 -1.93
CA LYS A 546 -11.47 -25.80 -2.80
C LYS A 546 -12.38 -26.78 -2.06
N ASN A 547 -11.88 -27.30 -0.93
CA ASN A 547 -12.56 -28.16 0.04
C ASN A 547 -13.13 -27.36 1.23
N SER A 548 -12.79 -26.08 1.34
CA SER A 548 -13.17 -25.14 2.40
C SER A 548 -12.96 -25.71 3.81
N THR A 549 -11.72 -26.15 4.04
CA THR A 549 -11.19 -26.66 5.32
C THR A 549 -10.19 -25.69 5.97
N VAL A 550 -9.81 -24.63 5.26
CA VAL A 550 -8.71 -23.71 5.58
C VAL A 550 -9.01 -22.31 5.03
N ILE A 551 -8.92 -21.28 5.88
CA ILE A 551 -8.82 -19.88 5.42
C ILE A 551 -7.32 -19.55 5.25
N PRO A 552 -6.83 -19.28 4.03
CA PRO A 552 -5.48 -18.77 3.83
C PRO A 552 -5.38 -17.34 4.37
N VAL A 553 -4.19 -16.98 4.86
CA VAL A 553 -3.91 -15.65 5.40
C VAL A 553 -2.58 -15.17 4.84
N THR A 554 -2.55 -14.01 4.20
CA THR A 554 -1.30 -13.33 3.83
C THR A 554 -0.75 -12.52 5.00
N LEU A 555 0.52 -12.14 4.94
CA LEU A 555 1.12 -11.19 5.88
C LEU A 555 0.33 -9.86 5.90
N ASN A 556 -0.21 -9.41 4.77
CA ASN A 556 -1.10 -8.25 4.75
C ASN A 556 -2.36 -8.48 5.58
N ASP A 557 -3.09 -9.58 5.35
CA ASP A 557 -4.34 -9.88 6.04
C ASP A 557 -4.12 -10.00 7.56
N PHE A 558 -3.02 -10.64 7.96
CA PHE A 558 -2.63 -10.75 9.36
C PHE A 558 -2.30 -9.39 9.99
N LEU A 559 -1.57 -8.52 9.28
CA LEU A 559 -1.25 -7.16 9.73
C LEU A 559 -2.52 -6.31 9.90
N VAL A 560 -3.45 -6.35 8.94
CA VAL A 560 -4.76 -5.67 9.02
C VAL A 560 -5.49 -6.16 10.28
N GLN A 561 -5.75 -7.47 10.38
CA GLN A 561 -6.48 -8.11 11.47
C GLN A 561 -5.88 -7.82 12.87
N MET A 562 -4.55 -7.92 13.01
CA MET A 562 -3.85 -7.60 14.26
C MET A 562 -3.97 -6.12 14.65
N SER A 563 -4.03 -5.20 13.68
CA SER A 563 -4.18 -3.77 13.96
C SER A 563 -5.63 -3.35 14.24
N GLU A 564 -6.61 -3.93 13.55
CA GLU A 564 -8.02 -3.59 13.67
C GLU A 564 -8.63 -4.04 15.00
N ASN A 565 -8.62 -5.34 15.26
CA ASN A 565 -9.29 -5.91 16.44
C ASN A 565 -8.38 -6.89 17.23
N GLY A 566 -7.20 -7.21 16.71
CA GLY A 566 -6.21 -8.04 17.39
C GLY A 566 -6.48 -9.55 17.30
N ASN A 567 -7.49 -10.00 16.55
CA ASN A 567 -7.87 -11.41 16.39
C ASN A 567 -7.50 -11.89 14.97
N SER A 568 -6.97 -13.10 14.84
CA SER A 568 -6.73 -13.74 13.53
C SER A 568 -6.90 -15.26 13.65
N ILE A 569 -7.03 -15.93 12.50
CA ILE A 569 -7.00 -17.40 12.39
C ILE A 569 -6.05 -17.79 11.28
N VAL A 570 -5.00 -18.53 11.59
CA VAL A 570 -3.89 -18.85 10.67
C VAL A 570 -3.87 -20.36 10.37
N PRO A 571 -3.67 -20.79 9.10
CA PRO A 571 -3.56 -22.21 8.75
C PRO A 571 -2.58 -22.99 9.63
N ARG A 572 -3.04 -24.13 10.16
CA ARG A 572 -2.22 -25.05 10.95
C ARG A 572 -1.71 -26.18 10.08
N ILE A 573 -0.40 -26.27 9.86
CA ILE A 573 0.23 -27.40 9.16
C ILE A 573 0.70 -28.46 10.16
N VAL A 574 0.45 -29.73 9.84
CA VAL A 574 0.86 -30.91 10.62
C VAL A 574 1.51 -31.93 9.69
N MET A 575 2.44 -32.73 10.22
CA MET A 575 2.91 -33.92 9.53
C MET A 575 1.95 -35.10 9.75
N ASP A 576 1.93 -36.04 8.81
CA ASP A 576 1.25 -37.32 9.01
C ASP A 576 2.01 -38.26 9.95
N LYS A 577 1.34 -39.31 10.44
CA LYS A 577 1.88 -40.22 11.48
C LYS A 577 3.16 -40.98 11.09
N ASP A 578 3.52 -41.00 9.80
CA ASP A 578 4.74 -41.60 9.28
C ASP A 578 5.76 -40.56 8.76
N ASP A 579 5.53 -39.27 9.05
CA ASP A 579 6.34 -38.11 8.63
C ASP A 579 6.56 -38.00 7.11
N LYS A 580 5.75 -38.66 6.27
CA LYS A 580 5.89 -38.65 4.80
C LYS A 580 5.05 -37.63 4.04
N ASN A 581 4.15 -36.91 4.72
CA ASN A 581 3.32 -35.86 4.11
C ASN A 581 3.13 -34.70 5.09
N ILE A 582 2.96 -33.49 4.55
CA ILE A 582 2.41 -32.35 5.28
C ILE A 582 0.95 -32.19 4.85
N LYS A 583 0.06 -31.96 5.80
CA LYS A 583 -1.35 -31.60 5.56
C LYS A 583 -1.73 -30.39 6.38
N VAL A 584 -2.74 -29.65 5.93
CA VAL A 584 -3.36 -28.60 6.76
C VAL A 584 -4.41 -29.25 7.67
N SER A 585 -4.54 -28.76 8.90
CA SER A 585 -5.37 -29.37 9.94
C SER A 585 -6.05 -28.27 10.76
N GLY A 586 -6.97 -27.57 10.08
CA GLY A 586 -7.70 -26.43 10.62
C GLY A 586 -6.84 -25.17 10.76
N THR A 587 -7.16 -24.35 11.74
CA THR A 587 -6.51 -23.06 12.00
C THR A 587 -6.18 -22.87 13.47
N PHE A 588 -5.09 -22.16 13.77
CA PHE A 588 -4.84 -21.65 15.13
C PHE A 588 -5.58 -20.33 15.32
N ALA A 589 -6.32 -20.21 16.42
CA ALA A 589 -6.96 -18.96 16.83
C ALA A 589 -5.95 -18.09 17.60
N ILE A 590 -5.65 -16.90 17.05
CA ILE A 590 -4.65 -15.97 17.55
C ILE A 590 -5.35 -14.73 18.12
N LYS A 591 -4.87 -14.24 19.26
CA LYS A 591 -5.25 -12.94 19.79
C LYS A 591 -4.08 -12.19 20.41
N SER A 592 -3.88 -10.94 19.95
CA SER A 592 -2.77 -10.08 20.35
C SER A 592 -1.42 -10.80 20.22
N PHE A 593 -1.17 -11.36 19.04
CA PHE A 593 0.01 -12.18 18.71
C PHE A 593 0.22 -13.47 19.54
N ALA A 594 -0.69 -13.84 20.45
CA ALA A 594 -0.64 -15.09 21.21
C ALA A 594 -1.65 -16.12 20.67
N GLN A 595 -1.23 -17.38 20.59
CA GLN A 595 -2.14 -18.51 20.36
C GLN A 595 -3.14 -18.64 21.54
N LYS A 596 -4.42 -18.84 21.24
CA LYS A 596 -5.51 -19.08 22.23
C LYS A 596 -6.10 -20.48 22.13
N GLY A 597 -5.97 -21.15 20.99
CA GLY A 597 -6.40 -22.53 20.79
C GLY A 597 -6.37 -22.91 19.31
N VAL A 598 -6.96 -24.07 19.00
CA VAL A 598 -7.06 -24.63 17.64
C VAL A 598 -8.54 -24.72 17.28
N LEU A 599 -8.90 -24.29 16.08
CA LEU A 599 -10.15 -24.63 15.40
C LEU A 599 -9.85 -25.78 14.45
N ASN A 600 -10.59 -26.88 14.53
CA ASN A 600 -10.44 -27.99 13.58
C ASN A 600 -10.95 -27.58 12.17
N SER A 601 -10.80 -28.44 11.16
CA SER A 601 -11.21 -28.12 9.79
C SER A 601 -12.72 -27.86 9.63
N GLU A 602 -13.56 -28.56 10.42
CA GLU A 602 -15.02 -28.38 10.44
C GLU A 602 -15.39 -27.00 11.02
N GLN A 603 -14.87 -26.68 12.20
CA GLN A 603 -15.00 -25.38 12.85
C GLN A 603 -14.44 -24.24 11.99
N THR A 604 -13.35 -24.47 11.25
CA THR A 604 -12.80 -23.49 10.30
C THR A 604 -13.79 -23.22 9.16
N SER A 605 -14.39 -24.28 8.60
CA SER A 605 -15.48 -24.19 7.61
C SER A 605 -16.72 -23.46 8.16
N ASP A 606 -17.05 -23.67 9.44
CA ASP A 606 -18.14 -22.96 10.12
C ASP A 606 -17.83 -21.46 10.30
N ILE A 607 -16.57 -21.09 10.51
CA ILE A 607 -16.15 -19.69 10.48
C ILE A 607 -16.21 -19.11 9.06
N GLU A 608 -15.87 -19.86 8.00
CA GLU A 608 -16.06 -19.43 6.61
C GLU A 608 -17.53 -19.18 6.27
N LEU A 609 -18.43 -20.06 6.73
CA LEU A 609 -19.89 -19.91 6.68
C LEU A 609 -20.33 -18.62 7.39
N LEU A 610 -19.92 -18.45 8.65
CA LEU A 610 -20.24 -17.27 9.48
C LEU A 610 -19.59 -15.97 8.98
N LYS A 611 -18.58 -16.05 8.10
CA LYS A 611 -18.00 -14.91 7.37
C LYS A 611 -18.67 -14.66 6.02
N GLY A 612 -19.41 -15.63 5.47
CA GLY A 612 -20.03 -15.55 4.15
C GLY A 612 -19.03 -15.67 2.98
N ILE A 613 -17.84 -16.24 3.26
CA ILE A 613 -16.73 -16.37 2.30
C ILE A 613 -16.55 -17.79 1.76
N LEU A 614 -17.29 -18.77 2.30
CA LEU A 614 -17.25 -20.16 1.86
C LEU A 614 -17.66 -20.28 0.37
N ARG A 615 -16.80 -20.87 -0.47
CA ARG A 615 -17.05 -21.08 -1.93
C ARG A 615 -16.82 -22.53 -2.37
N GLY A 616 -16.99 -23.46 -1.44
CA GLY A 616 -16.78 -24.89 -1.67
C GLY A 616 -17.14 -25.72 -0.44
N GLY A 617 -16.52 -26.90 -0.34
CA GLY A 617 -16.71 -27.82 0.78
C GLY A 617 -17.90 -28.77 0.68
N LYS A 618 -17.83 -29.83 1.48
CA LYS A 618 -18.83 -30.89 1.62
C LYS A 618 -19.25 -30.97 3.08
N LYS A 619 -20.55 -30.97 3.34
CA LYS A 619 -21.17 -31.27 4.64
C LYS A 619 -22.07 -32.50 4.45
N VAL A 620 -22.36 -33.22 5.54
CA VAL A 620 -23.11 -34.48 5.51
C VAL A 620 -24.17 -34.45 6.59
N ILE A 621 -25.39 -34.83 6.24
CA ILE A 621 -26.47 -35.10 7.21
C ILE A 621 -26.92 -36.55 7.09
N TYR A 622 -27.69 -37.03 8.07
CA TYR A 622 -28.34 -38.34 8.02
C TYR A 622 -29.83 -38.16 7.80
N LEU A 623 -30.38 -38.90 6.83
CA LEU A 623 -31.82 -39.01 6.57
C LEU A 623 -32.16 -40.50 6.52
N ASP A 624 -33.13 -40.93 7.33
CA ASP A 624 -33.56 -42.34 7.42
C ASP A 624 -32.37 -43.32 7.55
N GLU A 625 -31.48 -43.03 8.51
CA GLU A 625 -30.19 -43.71 8.79
C GLU A 625 -29.11 -43.63 7.69
N HIS A 626 -29.40 -43.05 6.52
CA HIS A 626 -28.48 -42.97 5.39
C HIS A 626 -27.79 -41.59 5.28
N PRO A 627 -26.49 -41.53 4.91
CA PRO A 627 -25.77 -40.27 4.73
C PRO A 627 -26.16 -39.56 3.42
N VAL A 628 -26.46 -38.27 3.51
CA VAL A 628 -26.71 -37.37 2.37
C VAL A 628 -25.55 -36.41 2.24
N ASP A 629 -24.78 -36.55 1.15
CA ASP A 629 -23.64 -35.67 0.88
C ASP A 629 -24.09 -34.40 0.17
N ILE A 630 -23.94 -33.24 0.81
CA ILE A 630 -24.26 -31.94 0.23
C ILE A 630 -22.96 -31.16 0.02
N ARG A 631 -22.67 -30.82 -1.24
CA ARG A 631 -21.64 -29.84 -1.59
C ARG A 631 -22.25 -28.45 -1.55
N ILE A 632 -21.57 -27.51 -0.91
CA ILE A 632 -21.94 -26.10 -0.94
C ILE A 632 -21.27 -25.45 -2.16
N ASP A 633 -22.04 -24.65 -2.90
CA ASP A 633 -21.62 -23.96 -4.12
C ASP A 633 -21.45 -22.44 -3.90
N ASN A 634 -22.34 -21.80 -3.12
CA ASN A 634 -22.19 -20.40 -2.70
C ASN A 634 -22.83 -20.15 -1.31
N VAL A 635 -22.36 -19.14 -0.60
CA VAL A 635 -22.92 -18.68 0.69
C VAL A 635 -22.95 -17.17 0.75
N ASP A 636 -24.14 -16.61 0.93
CA ASP A 636 -24.36 -15.19 1.21
C ASP A 636 -24.73 -14.98 2.69
N ARG A 637 -24.18 -13.94 3.31
CA ARG A 637 -24.38 -13.59 4.72
C ARG A 637 -25.05 -12.24 4.87
N LYS A 638 -26.03 -12.12 5.78
CA LYS A 638 -26.51 -10.83 6.28
C LYS A 638 -26.42 -10.81 7.81
N ILE A 639 -25.88 -9.74 8.37
CA ILE A 639 -25.85 -9.50 9.81
C ILE A 639 -26.75 -8.31 10.13
N LYS A 640 -27.49 -8.40 11.25
CA LYS A 640 -28.22 -7.29 11.87
C LYS A 640 -27.93 -7.27 13.37
N MET A 641 -27.36 -6.17 13.87
CA MET A 641 -27.09 -6.00 15.30
C MET A 641 -28.14 -5.06 15.93
N VAL A 642 -28.67 -5.45 17.10
CA VAL A 642 -29.50 -4.60 17.95
C VAL A 642 -29.03 -4.67 19.41
N GLN A 643 -29.10 -3.55 20.14
CA GLN A 643 -28.81 -3.52 21.57
C GLN A 643 -30.09 -3.82 22.37
N ARG A 644 -30.03 -4.78 23.30
CA ARG A 644 -31.14 -5.14 24.21
C ARG A 644 -30.61 -5.39 25.62
N ASN A 645 -31.19 -4.72 26.61
CA ASN A 645 -30.84 -4.86 28.04
C ASN A 645 -29.32 -4.75 28.30
N GLY A 646 -28.67 -3.77 27.66
CA GLY A 646 -27.21 -3.55 27.76
C GLY A 646 -26.33 -4.52 26.96
N LYS A 647 -26.89 -5.58 26.35
CA LYS A 647 -26.15 -6.56 25.53
C LYS A 647 -26.32 -6.29 24.04
N LEU A 648 -25.31 -6.65 23.25
CA LEU A 648 -25.46 -6.71 21.79
C LEU A 648 -26.11 -8.04 21.39
N VAL A 649 -27.05 -7.98 20.46
CA VAL A 649 -27.74 -9.12 19.87
C VAL A 649 -27.52 -9.09 18.37
N PHE A 650 -26.68 -10.00 17.88
CA PHE A 650 -26.44 -10.22 16.47
C PHE A 650 -27.42 -11.26 15.94
N ASN A 651 -27.96 -11.01 14.75
CA ASN A 651 -28.77 -11.95 14.01
C ASN A 651 -28.03 -12.18 12.68
N VAL A 652 -27.57 -13.40 12.46
CA VAL A 652 -26.78 -13.82 11.30
C VAL A 652 -27.68 -14.68 10.44
N ASP A 653 -28.15 -14.10 9.33
CA ASP A 653 -28.94 -14.79 8.31
C ASP A 653 -27.97 -15.36 7.26
N LEU A 654 -27.82 -16.67 7.19
CA LEU A 654 -27.00 -17.39 6.19
C LEU A 654 -27.91 -17.96 5.09
N TYR A 655 -27.60 -17.63 3.83
CA TYR A 655 -28.27 -18.14 2.65
C TYR A 655 -27.28 -19.03 1.89
N ILE A 656 -27.57 -20.34 1.82
CA ILE A 656 -26.65 -21.33 1.27
C ILE A 656 -27.23 -21.85 -0.04
N GLU A 657 -26.45 -21.85 -1.12
CA GLU A 657 -26.76 -22.60 -2.34
C GLU A 657 -25.88 -23.83 -2.42
N GLY A 658 -26.48 -25.00 -2.71
CA GLY A 658 -25.76 -26.26 -2.74
C GLY A 658 -26.35 -27.29 -3.69
N GLN A 659 -25.72 -28.47 -3.68
CA GLN A 659 -26.09 -29.61 -4.53
C GLN A 659 -25.86 -30.93 -3.79
N ILE A 660 -26.80 -31.85 -3.94
CA ILE A 660 -26.63 -33.23 -3.46
C ILE A 660 -25.61 -33.92 -4.38
N LYS A 661 -24.66 -34.65 -3.77
CA LYS A 661 -23.63 -35.44 -4.45
C LYS A 661 -23.77 -36.95 -4.22
N ASN A 662 -24.37 -37.34 -3.11
CA ASN A 662 -24.67 -38.73 -2.78
C ASN A 662 -25.97 -38.76 -1.96
N TYR A 663 -26.82 -39.75 -2.24
CA TYR A 663 -28.10 -39.97 -1.58
C TYR A 663 -28.51 -41.44 -1.80
N TYR A 664 -29.03 -42.09 -0.76
CA TYR A 664 -29.54 -43.46 -0.85
C TYR A 664 -31.06 -43.45 -1.12
N THR A 665 -31.54 -44.29 -2.03
CA THR A 665 -32.98 -44.45 -2.28
C THR A 665 -33.35 -45.89 -2.59
N ASP A 666 -34.43 -46.36 -1.95
CA ASP A 666 -35.09 -47.64 -2.24
C ASP A 666 -36.01 -47.53 -3.48
N ASN A 667 -35.47 -46.99 -4.57
CA ASN A 667 -36.12 -46.76 -5.87
C ASN A 667 -37.18 -45.64 -5.93
N GLU A 668 -37.30 -44.77 -4.92
CA GLU A 668 -38.12 -43.54 -5.04
C GLU A 668 -37.33 -42.35 -5.58
N ALA A 669 -37.89 -41.67 -6.58
CA ALA A 669 -37.35 -40.42 -7.11
C ALA A 669 -37.42 -39.29 -6.06
N LEU A 670 -36.40 -38.41 -6.03
CA LEU A 670 -36.25 -37.46 -4.92
C LEU A 670 -37.33 -36.36 -4.94
N SER A 671 -38.38 -36.56 -4.16
CA SER A 671 -39.57 -35.70 -4.16
C SER A 671 -39.34 -34.32 -3.56
N VAL A 672 -40.18 -33.35 -3.91
CA VAL A 672 -40.14 -31.98 -3.37
C VAL A 672 -40.26 -31.97 -1.83
N ASN A 673 -41.04 -32.89 -1.26
CA ASN A 673 -41.18 -33.02 0.19
C ASN A 673 -39.89 -33.57 0.83
N LYS A 674 -39.28 -34.61 0.23
CA LYS A 674 -37.98 -35.17 0.65
C LYS A 674 -36.87 -34.12 0.56
N LEU A 675 -36.85 -33.33 -0.51
CA LEU A 675 -35.92 -32.20 -0.69
C LEU A 675 -36.12 -31.10 0.35
N ASN A 676 -37.36 -30.74 0.66
CA ASN A 676 -37.67 -29.77 1.72
C ASN A 676 -37.24 -30.25 3.11
N GLN A 677 -37.41 -31.55 3.40
CA GLN A 677 -36.90 -32.18 4.62
C GLN A 677 -35.36 -32.13 4.67
N ILE A 678 -34.66 -32.58 3.61
CA ILE A 678 -33.20 -32.51 3.50
C ILE A 678 -32.69 -31.07 3.73
N GLN A 679 -33.35 -30.06 3.15
CA GLN A 679 -32.99 -28.65 3.38
C GLN A 679 -33.24 -28.20 4.82
N HIS A 680 -34.32 -28.65 5.48
CA HIS A 680 -34.61 -28.33 6.88
C HIS A 680 -33.59 -28.96 7.83
N ASP A 681 -33.33 -30.26 7.69
CA ASP A 681 -32.39 -31.02 8.51
C ASP A 681 -30.96 -30.49 8.35
N PHE A 682 -30.59 -30.08 7.13
CA PHE A 682 -29.33 -29.37 6.85
C PHE A 682 -29.27 -27.99 7.51
N ASN A 683 -30.35 -27.20 7.46
CA ASN A 683 -30.40 -25.89 8.12
C ASN A 683 -30.19 -26.01 9.64
N GLU A 684 -30.75 -27.04 10.29
CA GLU A 684 -30.54 -27.26 11.72
C GLU A 684 -29.16 -27.85 12.06
N SER A 685 -28.60 -28.73 11.23
CA SER A 685 -27.23 -29.23 11.42
C SER A 685 -26.22 -28.09 11.32
N ILE A 686 -26.19 -27.36 10.19
CA ILE A 686 -25.31 -26.21 9.99
C ILE A 686 -25.59 -25.11 11.03
N GLY A 687 -26.86 -24.90 11.42
CA GLY A 687 -27.21 -24.01 12.51
C GLY A 687 -26.58 -24.42 13.83
N LYS A 688 -26.62 -25.71 14.19
CA LYS A 688 -26.02 -26.28 15.41
C LYS A 688 -24.49 -26.22 15.40
N GLU A 689 -23.86 -26.54 14.28
CA GLU A 689 -22.42 -26.45 14.04
C GLU A 689 -21.92 -25.00 14.23
N CYS A 690 -22.51 -24.04 13.49
CA CYS A 690 -22.24 -22.62 13.64
C CYS A 690 -22.48 -22.08 15.07
N ARG A 691 -23.56 -22.53 15.75
CA ARG A 691 -23.84 -22.17 17.16
C ARG A 691 -22.78 -22.72 18.11
N ASN A 692 -22.24 -23.92 17.84
CA ASN A 692 -21.19 -24.54 18.65
C ASN A 692 -19.84 -23.84 18.50
N VAL A 693 -19.39 -23.53 17.27
CA VAL A 693 -18.12 -22.83 17.07
C VAL A 693 -18.15 -21.43 17.67
N VAL A 694 -19.26 -20.68 17.52
CA VAL A 694 -19.41 -19.35 18.13
C VAL A 694 -19.37 -19.42 19.66
N LYS A 695 -19.99 -20.44 20.27
CA LYS A 695 -19.90 -20.65 21.71
C LYS A 695 -18.45 -20.89 22.16
N TYR A 696 -17.70 -21.71 21.42
CA TYR A 696 -16.29 -22.00 21.69
C TYR A 696 -15.39 -20.75 21.54
N THR A 697 -15.59 -19.95 20.48
CA THR A 697 -14.83 -18.72 20.28
C THR A 697 -15.18 -17.64 21.31
N GLN A 698 -16.46 -17.55 21.74
CA GLN A 698 -16.90 -16.61 22.80
C GLN A 698 -16.45 -16.98 24.21
N LYS A 699 -16.54 -18.27 24.60
CA LYS A 699 -16.38 -18.69 26.01
C LYS A 699 -14.96 -19.12 26.32
N ASP A 700 -14.42 -20.01 25.51
CA ASP A 700 -13.16 -20.70 25.77
C ASP A 700 -11.98 -19.90 25.22
N LEU A 701 -12.02 -19.57 23.92
CA LEU A 701 -10.92 -18.85 23.24
C LEU A 701 -10.93 -17.33 23.52
N GLN A 702 -12.12 -16.73 23.62
CA GLN A 702 -12.35 -15.28 23.70
C GLN A 702 -11.76 -14.50 22.50
N VAL A 703 -11.81 -15.12 21.31
CA VAL A 703 -11.35 -14.60 20.02
C VAL A 703 -12.58 -14.31 19.15
N ASP A 704 -12.59 -13.22 18.39
CA ASP A 704 -13.64 -12.92 17.39
C ASP A 704 -13.11 -13.14 15.95
N PRO A 705 -13.11 -14.38 15.43
CA PRO A 705 -12.61 -14.66 14.07
C PRO A 705 -13.60 -14.31 12.95
N VAL A 706 -14.86 -13.97 13.31
CA VAL A 706 -15.96 -13.68 12.38
C VAL A 706 -16.02 -12.20 11.99
N GLY A 707 -15.45 -11.32 12.83
CA GLY A 707 -15.44 -9.87 12.61
C GLY A 707 -16.68 -9.15 13.16
N PHE A 708 -17.26 -9.63 14.27
CA PHE A 708 -18.44 -8.96 14.86
C PHE A 708 -18.10 -7.57 15.42
N GLY A 709 -16.91 -7.39 15.99
CA GLY A 709 -16.45 -6.07 16.49
C GLY A 709 -16.21 -5.08 15.36
N GLU A 710 -15.55 -5.54 14.31
CA GLU A 710 -15.31 -4.82 13.06
C GLU A 710 -16.62 -4.41 12.38
N TYR A 711 -17.62 -5.30 12.33
CA TYR A 711 -18.97 -4.98 11.86
C TYR A 711 -19.64 -3.87 12.71
N VAL A 712 -19.46 -3.88 14.04
CA VAL A 712 -19.98 -2.82 14.92
C VAL A 712 -19.21 -1.50 14.71
N GLU A 713 -17.90 -1.53 14.47
CA GLU A 713 -17.10 -0.34 14.10
C GLU A 713 -17.56 0.29 12.77
N LYS A 714 -17.70 -0.54 11.72
CA LYS A 714 -18.08 -0.13 10.36
C LYS A 714 -19.54 0.35 10.28
N TYR A 715 -20.50 -0.39 10.83
CA TYR A 715 -21.94 -0.15 10.62
C TYR A 715 -22.69 0.47 11.82
N HIS A 716 -22.13 0.44 13.02
CA HIS A 716 -22.75 0.97 14.24
C HIS A 716 -21.78 1.82 15.09
N PRO A 717 -21.13 2.85 14.52
CA PRO A 717 -20.00 3.54 15.14
C PRO A 717 -20.31 4.18 16.51
N ASP A 718 -21.55 4.61 16.76
CA ASP A 718 -21.93 5.16 18.07
C ASP A 718 -22.15 4.11 19.16
N VAL A 719 -22.41 2.86 18.77
CA VAL A 719 -22.36 1.71 19.68
C VAL A 719 -20.90 1.28 19.88
N TRP A 720 -20.09 1.28 18.81
CA TRP A 720 -18.65 1.00 18.90
C TRP A 720 -17.93 1.91 19.89
N LYS A 721 -18.20 3.24 19.84
CA LYS A 721 -17.67 4.23 20.80
C LYS A 721 -17.89 3.84 22.27
N GLN A 722 -18.98 3.13 22.59
CA GLN A 722 -19.31 2.65 23.94
C GLN A 722 -18.57 1.36 24.30
N VAL A 723 -18.47 0.40 23.37
CA VAL A 723 -17.99 -0.96 23.66
C VAL A 723 -16.50 -1.18 23.39
N LYS A 724 -15.86 -0.37 22.53
CA LYS A 724 -14.48 -0.58 22.05
C LYS A 724 -13.42 -0.80 23.15
N ASN A 725 -13.57 -0.14 24.31
CA ASN A 725 -12.62 -0.25 25.43
C ASN A 725 -12.76 -1.58 26.20
N ASN A 726 -13.82 -2.34 25.95
CA ASN A 726 -14.09 -3.65 26.54
C ASN A 726 -14.78 -4.55 25.50
N TRP A 727 -14.22 -4.63 24.28
CA TRP A 727 -14.80 -5.47 23.23
C TRP A 727 -14.86 -6.94 23.67
N ASP A 728 -13.81 -7.44 24.32
CA ASP A 728 -13.72 -8.81 24.86
C ASP A 728 -14.89 -9.17 25.78
N GLY A 729 -15.15 -8.35 26.80
CA GLY A 729 -16.28 -8.54 27.71
C GLY A 729 -17.63 -8.35 27.03
N THR A 730 -17.70 -7.54 25.98
CA THR A 730 -18.90 -7.36 25.15
C THR A 730 -19.18 -8.61 24.31
N TYR A 731 -18.19 -9.07 23.53
CA TYR A 731 -18.27 -10.25 22.67
C TYR A 731 -18.60 -11.52 23.45
N LYS A 732 -17.93 -11.76 24.58
CA LYS A 732 -18.18 -12.90 25.50
C LYS A 732 -19.61 -12.96 26.06
N ASN A 733 -20.31 -11.82 26.07
CA ASN A 733 -21.68 -11.67 26.58
C ASN A 733 -22.72 -11.35 25.49
N ALA A 734 -22.31 -11.19 24.23
CA ALA A 734 -23.20 -10.96 23.11
C ALA A 734 -24.06 -12.20 22.82
N VAL A 735 -25.30 -11.97 22.39
CA VAL A 735 -26.18 -13.02 21.91
C VAL A 735 -26.02 -13.09 20.39
N ILE A 736 -25.69 -14.26 19.85
CA ILE A 736 -25.50 -14.46 18.42
C ILE A 736 -26.51 -15.51 17.96
N ASN A 737 -27.59 -15.02 17.34
CA ASN A 737 -28.63 -15.84 16.71
C ASN A 737 -28.17 -16.19 15.29
N ILE A 738 -28.25 -17.45 14.91
CA ILE A 738 -27.85 -17.94 13.58
C ILE A 738 -29.07 -18.61 12.94
N ASN A 739 -29.49 -18.07 11.80
CA ASN A 739 -30.58 -18.56 10.96
C ASN A 739 -29.96 -19.09 9.67
N VAL A 740 -30.27 -20.33 9.27
CA VAL A 740 -29.75 -20.92 8.02
C VAL A 740 -30.91 -21.18 7.07
N ASN A 741 -30.74 -20.82 5.79
CA ASN A 741 -31.71 -21.04 4.73
C ASN A 741 -31.00 -21.58 3.48
N THR A 742 -31.11 -22.89 3.26
CA THR A 742 -30.43 -23.61 2.18
C THR A 742 -31.36 -23.88 1.00
N ASN A 743 -30.88 -23.62 -0.20
CA ASN A 743 -31.54 -23.90 -1.47
C ASN A 743 -30.68 -24.89 -2.29
N ILE A 744 -31.15 -26.14 -2.39
CA ILE A 744 -30.47 -27.20 -3.14
C ILE A 744 -30.86 -27.09 -4.61
N ARG A 745 -29.92 -26.59 -5.42
CA ARG A 745 -30.13 -26.27 -6.84
C ARG A 745 -29.99 -27.48 -7.77
N ARG A 746 -29.36 -28.57 -7.32
CA ARG A 746 -29.05 -29.77 -8.12
C ARG A 746 -29.11 -31.02 -7.24
N ILE A 747 -29.68 -32.11 -7.77
CA ILE A 747 -29.93 -33.35 -7.01
C ILE A 747 -29.19 -34.59 -7.55
N GLY A 748 -28.41 -34.43 -8.63
CA GLY A 748 -27.78 -35.54 -9.37
C GLY A 748 -28.28 -35.63 -10.81
N ALA A 749 -27.89 -36.69 -11.52
CA ALA A 749 -28.32 -36.99 -12.90
C ALA A 749 -29.26 -38.21 -12.99
N THR A 750 -29.33 -39.01 -11.93
CA THR A 750 -30.34 -40.06 -11.71
C THR A 750 -31.62 -39.44 -11.15
N LYS A 751 -32.76 -40.05 -11.46
CA LYS A 751 -34.10 -39.53 -11.17
C LYS A 751 -34.64 -40.04 -9.84
#